data_AF-A0A1Y4V1R0-F1
#
_entry.id   AF-A0A1Y4V1R0-F1
#
_cell.length_a   1.000
_cell.length_b   1.000
_cell.length_c   1.000
_cell.angle_alpha   90.00
_cell.angle_beta   90.00
_cell.angle_gamma   90.00
#
_symmetry.space_group_name_H-M   'P 1'
#
loop_
_entity.id
_entity.type
_entity.pdbx_description
1 polymer ?
#
loop_
_entity_poly.entity_id
_entity_poly.type
_entity_poly.pdbx_seq_one_letter_code
_entity_poly.pdbx_strand_id
1 'polypeptide(L)'
;MMEKEEGEHMERKKNWMLILAGAVFILMISVLYSKDVSASAGSRQDAVNWVYAQEGKSLDYDHAYGAQCVDLIKYYYDYFGQAGYAKGNANEYVSNALPEGWTRIQKTSGFIPEPGDIAVWGADLNSSGTGHVAIVLSANENSFVSMDQNWPSGSACKQVTHTYNKFWGVIRPDFDESSISVESPVDVGTNFYAYIINTATWLHATNDDSGNVSARNTSYESNQIWYFERQNDGSYKITSCKDGRCMEVHNFETANGTNVEMNNWSDNSAQRWFIYGNSGQYKFRAACGNNVLDLTGGSQSATDGTNLEMWEKNGTDAQDFSIWVLEKPELGVANAEVASYGDDAGNNIKITWNNCDNNTGYDVRIFDEAGENVLYTYWNVQGTSYVASIPAGTYQVQVTALNNKFNIWKDGTKKTFRCSNNLGTNFYAYIINTATWLHATNDSGNVSACNTSYQADQIWYFERQSDGSYKITSCKDGRCMEVHNFETANGTNVEMNNWSNNSAQKWFIYGNSGHYKFRAACGSNMLDLIGGSQSAADGSNLGMWEENETDAQDFSIWILEGIKGTLINAEMTLGKEECSYDGKAKTPDITIMMGTDTLTENVDYTLTFSDNVNAGTATVTATGKGSYTGQCTKQFTINKAEQKLSAYLSSDTIKEGDTEKINISAQGTVIFSSDNEDIAKVSEDGVITATGFGKTIITIKAKAEQNYKEATITVVVNVEHAYNSGVILEEANCIQEGEKLFTCSQCGQTYTKTIPVNADAHNWSDSITYLWEDGKCTAERICRYNSAHKITAALSIIEKRKDASCTENGEIVYTASGAFNDGIKAMDTKIITLEALGHDYQDIVTKPACSKDGYTTHTCSRCGNYYIDTIIPATGHTYGEPVFDVERKEAIFTCDTCGDTQMIEAKMKSEIEQEATCTEKGRIIYYISVEFNGSVYYDQGQMETDKIPHTPLILPGTTAKCTKDGLTEGAICEVCGTMLSEQTIIPATGHKNVEIRNKVEATEEKEGYSGDTYCKDCGMKLSFGEIIPKKIVVQKKKNSVSDSGGSEQEFEFVKTGDLVLAGLSNKIAAGKKIQLTVTFTPSNASNQNVVWTSSNPKVATVNQNGVVTFKKKSAGKSVIITAMAADGSGAKAVFKLKSMKGVVKKVAISGAKKRTVKAGKALKLKAKVTATKGANKKLQWTSSNTKYATVSASGKVKTKKAGKGKTVKITAMATDGSGKKQVVKVRIK
;
A
#
# COMPACT_ATOMS: atom_id res chain seq x y z
N MET A 1 40.56 -28.55 -35.82
CA MET A 1 40.63 -29.64 -36.82
C MET A 1 42.11 -29.91 -37.03
N MET A 2 42.72 -30.99 -36.64
CA MET A 2 42.39 -32.32 -36.09
C MET A 2 43.63 -32.64 -35.21
N GLU A 3 43.66 -33.32 -34.08
CA GLU A 3 42.85 -34.24 -33.29
C GLU A 3 43.57 -34.23 -31.91
N LYS A 4 42.85 -34.13 -30.77
CA LYS A 4 42.59 -35.26 -29.84
C LYS A 4 43.86 -36.06 -29.49
N GLU A 5 44.24 -36.36 -28.26
CA GLU A 5 43.65 -36.38 -26.91
C GLU A 5 44.90 -36.60 -26.00
N GLU A 6 45.08 -35.88 -24.88
CA GLU A 6 44.74 -36.38 -23.52
C GLU A 6 45.13 -37.85 -23.33
N GLY A 7 46.02 -38.25 -22.42
CA GLY A 7 46.13 -37.93 -21.01
C GLY A 7 46.63 -39.22 -20.33
N GLU A 8 47.23 -39.10 -19.14
CA GLU A 8 47.90 -40.18 -18.37
C GLU A 8 49.42 -40.37 -18.60
N HIS A 9 50.23 -39.35 -18.30
CA HIS A 9 51.63 -39.62 -17.88
C HIS A 9 52.28 -38.48 -17.06
N MET A 10 51.49 -37.76 -16.25
CA MET A 10 51.94 -36.60 -15.46
C MET A 10 51.86 -36.79 -13.95
N GLU A 11 51.93 -38.03 -13.44
CA GLU A 11 51.96 -38.30 -12.00
C GLU A 11 53.09 -39.25 -11.53
N ARG A 12 54.06 -39.56 -12.41
CA ARG A 12 55.28 -40.34 -12.04
C ARG A 12 56.61 -39.64 -12.30
N LYS A 13 56.61 -38.37 -12.72
CA LYS A 13 57.84 -37.56 -12.96
C LYS A 13 58.10 -36.44 -11.94
N LYS A 14 57.41 -36.43 -10.79
CA LYS A 14 57.73 -35.55 -9.64
C LYS A 14 58.54 -36.23 -8.52
N ASN A 15 58.85 -37.52 -8.62
CA ASN A 15 59.61 -38.27 -7.61
C ASN A 15 61.04 -38.68 -8.03
N TRP A 16 61.60 -38.10 -9.10
CA TRP A 16 62.94 -38.44 -9.59
C TRP A 16 63.87 -37.23 -9.84
N MET A 17 63.53 -36.04 -9.32
CA MET A 17 64.40 -34.84 -9.31
C MET A 17 64.64 -34.28 -7.90
N LEU A 18 64.72 -35.15 -6.89
CA LEU A 18 65.08 -34.80 -5.50
C LEU A 18 66.27 -35.61 -4.96
N ILE A 19 67.03 -36.26 -5.85
CA ILE A 19 68.27 -36.97 -5.53
C ILE A 19 69.31 -36.60 -6.59
N LEU A 20 69.86 -35.39 -6.54
CA LEU A 20 71.12 -34.97 -7.21
C LEU A 20 71.51 -33.51 -6.91
N ALA A 21 71.56 -33.12 -5.62
CA ALA A 21 72.13 -31.84 -5.19
C ALA A 21 72.71 -31.89 -3.76
N GLY A 22 73.42 -32.97 -3.41
CA GLY A 22 73.92 -33.20 -2.05
C GLY A 22 75.39 -33.62 -1.94
N ALA A 23 76.21 -33.43 -2.98
CA ALA A 23 77.57 -34.00 -2.98
C ALA A 23 78.60 -33.18 -3.76
N VAL A 24 78.76 -31.88 -3.47
CA VAL A 24 80.01 -31.14 -3.75
C VAL A 24 80.16 -29.99 -2.74
N PHE A 25 80.42 -30.30 -1.46
CA PHE A 25 81.08 -29.37 -0.51
C PHE A 25 81.63 -30.12 0.71
N ILE A 26 82.33 -31.24 0.47
CA ILE A 26 83.12 -31.94 1.50
C ILE A 26 84.47 -32.27 0.87
N LEU A 27 85.42 -31.35 0.98
CA LEU A 27 86.88 -31.57 0.85
C LEU A 27 87.61 -30.23 1.02
N MET A 28 87.85 -29.80 2.26
CA MET A 28 89.03 -29.02 2.69
C MET A 28 88.98 -28.81 4.22
N ILE A 29 89.27 -29.87 4.98
CA ILE A 29 89.81 -29.77 6.34
C ILE A 29 90.85 -30.88 6.48
N SER A 30 92.12 -30.50 6.60
CA SER A 30 93.05 -31.21 7.49
C SER A 30 94.31 -30.38 7.77
N VAL A 31 94.56 -30.25 9.08
CA VAL A 31 95.83 -30.04 9.81
C VAL A 31 96.21 -28.59 10.18
N LEU A 32 96.50 -28.45 11.49
CA LEU A 32 97.24 -27.38 12.22
C LEU A 32 96.34 -26.23 12.72
N TYR A 33 96.03 -26.00 14.00
CA TYR A 33 96.70 -26.31 15.28
C TYR A 33 95.70 -26.44 16.45
N SER A 34 96.09 -27.30 17.39
CA SER A 34 95.64 -27.57 18.77
C SER A 34 94.94 -26.48 19.63
N LYS A 35 93.98 -26.97 20.42
CA LYS A 35 93.69 -26.70 21.86
C LYS A 35 93.97 -25.29 22.40
N ASP A 36 92.90 -24.55 22.72
CA ASP A 36 92.37 -24.34 24.08
C ASP A 36 91.27 -23.26 24.00
N VAL A 37 90.00 -23.63 24.17
CA VAL A 37 88.93 -22.67 24.47
C VAL A 37 88.38 -23.05 25.83
N SER A 38 88.91 -22.39 26.85
CA SER A 38 88.21 -22.21 28.11
C SER A 38 86.88 -21.52 27.82
N ALA A 39 85.76 -22.12 28.22
CA ALA A 39 84.44 -21.51 28.18
C ALA A 39 84.46 -20.19 28.97
N SER A 40 84.27 -19.06 28.28
CA SER A 40 84.00 -17.78 28.93
C SER A 40 82.49 -17.58 29.01
N ALA A 41 81.96 -17.49 30.23
CA ALA A 41 80.57 -17.12 30.51
C ALA A 41 80.24 -15.77 29.84
N GLY A 42 79.13 -15.70 29.08
CA GLY A 42 78.69 -14.43 28.46
C GLY A 42 78.25 -13.39 29.50
N SER A 43 78.10 -12.13 29.07
CA SER A 43 77.63 -11.05 29.94
C SER A 43 76.20 -11.32 30.46
N ARG A 44 75.80 -10.66 31.54
CA ARG A 44 74.43 -10.80 32.07
C ARG A 44 73.36 -10.48 31.03
N GLN A 45 73.57 -9.47 30.20
CA GLN A 45 72.63 -9.10 29.16
C GLN A 45 72.54 -10.17 28.07
N ASP A 46 73.66 -10.82 27.71
CA ASP A 46 73.65 -11.91 26.73
C ASP A 46 72.92 -13.14 27.26
N ALA A 47 73.11 -13.45 28.55
CA ALA A 47 72.36 -14.51 29.21
C ALA A 47 70.85 -14.20 29.22
N VAL A 48 70.44 -12.98 29.55
CA VAL A 48 69.03 -12.56 29.52
C VAL A 48 68.45 -12.59 28.10
N ASN A 49 69.21 -12.16 27.08
CA ASN A 49 68.80 -12.25 25.68
C ASN A 49 68.62 -13.71 25.24
N TRP A 50 69.52 -14.60 25.67
CA TRP A 50 69.37 -16.04 25.43
C TRP A 50 68.09 -16.59 26.07
N VAL A 51 67.72 -16.12 27.26
CA VAL A 51 66.48 -16.51 27.95
C VAL A 51 65.24 -16.02 27.19
N TYR A 52 65.21 -14.75 26.75
CA TYR A 52 64.12 -14.22 25.91
C TYR A 52 63.96 -15.02 24.62
N ALA A 53 65.06 -15.47 24.01
CA ALA A 53 65.01 -16.29 22.80
C ALA A 53 64.39 -17.69 23.02
N GLN A 54 64.09 -18.09 24.26
CA GLN A 54 63.39 -19.35 24.55
C GLN A 54 61.87 -19.20 24.59
N GLU A 55 61.33 -17.98 24.59
CA GLU A 55 59.88 -17.77 24.61
C GLU A 55 59.16 -18.52 23.47
N GLY A 56 58.10 -19.23 23.82
CA GLY A 56 57.32 -20.09 22.92
C GLY A 56 57.89 -21.49 22.66
N LYS A 57 59.11 -21.81 23.13
CA LYS A 57 59.73 -23.13 22.92
C LYS A 57 59.40 -24.11 24.05
N SER A 58 59.19 -25.38 23.72
CA SER A 58 59.11 -26.48 24.68
C SER A 58 60.46 -27.19 24.73
N LEU A 59 61.28 -26.84 25.72
CA LEU A 59 62.62 -27.38 25.90
C LEU A 59 62.56 -28.69 26.67
N ASP A 60 63.01 -29.78 26.05
CA ASP A 60 63.12 -31.10 26.65
C ASP A 60 64.60 -31.51 26.57
N TYR A 61 65.30 -31.48 27.70
CA TYR A 61 66.76 -31.62 27.75
C TYR A 61 67.20 -33.08 27.75
N ASP A 62 66.51 -33.94 28.51
CA ASP A 62 66.88 -35.34 28.69
C ASP A 62 65.93 -36.32 27.97
N HIS A 63 64.89 -35.82 27.30
CA HIS A 63 63.85 -36.62 26.64
C HIS A 63 63.07 -37.53 27.60
N ALA A 64 63.09 -37.22 28.89
CA ALA A 64 62.39 -37.94 29.93
C ALA A 64 61.35 -37.02 30.59
N TYR A 65 60.11 -37.50 30.75
CA TYR A 65 59.01 -36.76 31.39
C TYR A 65 58.53 -35.46 30.68
N GLY A 66 59.01 -35.18 29.46
CA GLY A 66 58.59 -34.05 28.63
C GLY A 66 59.23 -32.72 29.06
N ALA A 67 58.77 -31.60 28.52
CA ALA A 67 59.36 -30.28 28.81
C ALA A 67 59.03 -29.77 30.23
N GLN A 68 59.91 -30.01 31.20
CA GLN A 68 59.77 -29.64 32.62
C GLN A 68 60.43 -28.28 32.92
N CYS A 69 60.09 -27.66 34.06
CA CYS A 69 60.72 -26.39 34.46
C CYS A 69 62.24 -26.50 34.68
N VAL A 70 62.72 -27.67 35.10
CA VAL A 70 64.16 -27.94 35.28
C VAL A 70 64.91 -28.06 33.95
N ASP A 71 64.25 -28.36 32.83
CA ASP A 71 64.93 -28.52 31.54
C ASP A 71 65.39 -27.17 30.98
N LEU A 72 64.58 -26.12 31.16
CA LEU A 72 64.99 -24.74 30.90
C LEU A 72 66.26 -24.39 31.71
N ILE A 73 66.32 -24.81 32.97
CA ILE A 73 67.48 -24.55 33.83
C ILE A 73 68.69 -25.41 33.42
N LYS A 74 68.52 -26.67 33.02
CA LYS A 74 69.62 -27.51 32.50
C LYS A 74 70.25 -26.90 31.25
N TYR A 75 69.43 -26.45 30.29
CA TYR A 75 69.93 -25.72 29.12
C TYR A 75 70.63 -24.41 29.52
N TYR A 76 70.14 -23.71 30.55
CA TYR A 76 70.79 -22.49 31.04
C TYR A 76 72.13 -22.76 31.74
N TYR A 77 72.27 -23.87 32.48
CA TYR A 77 73.56 -24.31 33.01
C TYR A 77 74.51 -24.73 31.87
N ASP A 78 74.01 -25.42 30.84
CA ASP A 78 74.78 -25.81 29.66
C ASP A 78 75.26 -24.60 28.85
N TYR A 79 74.45 -23.53 28.76
CA TYR A 79 74.86 -22.25 28.18
C TYR A 79 76.13 -21.67 28.83
N PHE A 80 76.33 -21.88 30.13
CA PHE A 80 77.56 -21.51 30.84
C PHE A 80 78.64 -22.61 30.84
N GLY A 81 78.42 -23.74 30.14
CA GLY A 81 79.30 -24.90 30.15
C GLY A 81 79.28 -25.71 31.45
N GLN A 82 78.23 -25.57 32.27
CA GLN A 82 78.12 -26.11 33.63
C GLN A 82 76.99 -27.14 33.80
N ALA A 83 76.52 -27.77 32.70
CA ALA A 83 75.37 -28.70 32.71
C ALA A 83 75.45 -29.79 33.81
N GLY A 84 76.65 -30.23 34.17
CA GLY A 84 76.88 -31.25 35.20
C GLY A 84 76.42 -30.88 36.62
N TYR A 85 76.12 -29.62 36.91
CA TYR A 85 75.65 -29.14 38.21
C TYR A 85 74.11 -29.06 38.33
N ALA A 86 73.39 -29.06 37.20
CA ALA A 86 71.93 -29.02 37.16
C ALA A 86 71.35 -30.44 37.39
N LYS A 87 71.08 -30.81 38.64
CA LYS A 87 70.55 -32.14 39.01
C LYS A 87 69.30 -32.07 39.87
N GLY A 88 68.46 -33.08 39.78
CA GLY A 88 67.34 -33.25 40.71
C GLY A 88 66.10 -32.39 40.41
N ASN A 89 65.18 -32.35 41.36
CA ASN A 89 63.91 -31.62 41.27
C ASN A 89 64.10 -30.12 41.56
N ALA A 90 63.14 -29.30 41.13
CA ALA A 90 63.21 -27.84 41.26
C ALA A 90 63.45 -27.34 42.71
N ASN A 91 62.84 -27.99 43.71
CA ASN A 91 63.07 -27.69 45.13
C ASN A 91 64.49 -28.02 45.62
N GLU A 92 65.19 -28.98 45.01
CA GLU A 92 66.55 -29.40 45.39
C GLU A 92 67.60 -28.38 44.93
N TYR A 93 67.23 -27.52 43.97
CA TYR A 93 68.09 -26.42 43.56
C TYR A 93 68.42 -25.49 44.71
N VAL A 94 67.72 -25.47 45.85
CA VAL A 94 68.09 -24.68 47.04
C VAL A 94 69.36 -25.16 47.75
N SER A 95 69.79 -26.41 47.55
CA SER A 95 70.91 -27.04 48.26
C SER A 95 71.92 -27.75 47.34
N ASN A 96 71.63 -27.89 46.05
CA ASN A 96 72.58 -28.41 45.07
C ASN A 96 73.92 -27.68 45.12
N ALA A 97 74.99 -28.45 44.87
CA ALA A 97 76.32 -27.91 44.63
C ALA A 97 76.26 -26.93 43.44
N LEU A 98 76.90 -25.78 43.58
CA LEU A 98 76.95 -24.75 42.54
C LEU A 98 78.31 -24.75 41.82
N PRO A 99 78.37 -24.33 40.55
CA PRO A 99 79.62 -24.02 39.87
C PRO A 99 80.44 -22.99 40.64
N GLU A 100 81.76 -22.98 40.45
CA GLU A 100 82.63 -21.96 41.02
C GLU A 100 82.22 -20.56 40.53
N GLY A 101 82.19 -19.57 41.42
CA GLY A 101 81.74 -18.20 41.14
C GLY A 101 80.23 -17.96 41.28
N TRP A 102 79.40 -19.00 41.15
CA TRP A 102 77.94 -18.85 41.26
C TRP A 102 77.52 -18.67 42.72
N THR A 103 76.55 -17.79 42.96
CA THR A 103 76.10 -17.47 44.31
C THR A 103 74.65 -17.82 44.55
N ARG A 104 74.34 -18.11 45.80
CA ARG A 104 73.01 -18.47 46.25
C ARG A 104 72.49 -17.39 47.18
N ILE A 105 71.39 -16.75 46.83
CA ILE A 105 70.87 -15.59 47.55
C ILE A 105 69.45 -15.90 48.02
N GLN A 106 69.30 -16.12 49.32
CA GLN A 106 67.99 -16.33 49.93
C GLN A 106 67.24 -15.01 50.07
N LYS A 107 65.92 -15.02 49.81
CA LYS A 107 65.09 -13.82 49.92
C LYS A 107 65.10 -13.27 51.36
N THR A 108 65.44 -11.98 51.50
CA THR A 108 65.34 -11.16 52.73
C THR A 108 64.43 -9.94 52.48
N SER A 109 64.21 -9.11 53.51
CA SER A 109 63.44 -7.86 53.35
C SER A 109 64.20 -6.88 52.45
N GLY A 110 63.54 -6.37 51.40
CA GLY A 110 64.17 -5.50 50.39
C GLY A 110 64.98 -6.25 49.32
N PHE A 111 64.93 -7.59 49.30
CA PHE A 111 65.55 -8.39 48.26
C PHE A 111 64.80 -8.21 46.93
N ILE A 112 65.55 -7.85 45.87
CA ILE A 112 65.08 -7.78 44.49
C ILE A 112 66.01 -8.66 43.65
N PRO A 113 65.50 -9.73 43.00
CA PRO A 113 66.29 -10.54 42.11
C PRO A 113 66.63 -9.76 40.84
N GLU A 114 67.74 -10.08 40.22
CA GLU A 114 68.25 -9.38 39.05
C GLU A 114 67.97 -10.19 37.76
N PRO A 115 67.83 -9.53 36.60
CA PRO A 115 67.70 -10.23 35.33
C PRO A 115 68.83 -11.24 35.11
N GLY A 116 68.48 -12.46 34.72
CA GLY A 116 69.41 -13.58 34.52
C GLY A 116 69.57 -14.48 35.75
N ASP A 117 69.04 -14.08 36.92
CA ASP A 117 69.00 -14.93 38.10
C ASP A 117 68.05 -16.12 37.90
N ILE A 118 68.40 -17.28 38.47
CA ILE A 118 67.52 -18.45 38.49
C ILE A 118 66.65 -18.36 39.74
N ALA A 119 65.36 -18.07 39.54
CA ALA A 119 64.34 -18.07 40.58
C ALA A 119 64.06 -19.50 41.06
N VAL A 120 64.08 -19.71 42.38
CA VAL A 120 63.82 -21.02 42.99
C VAL A 120 62.69 -20.91 44.01
N TRP A 121 61.73 -21.83 43.91
CA TRP A 121 60.65 -22.01 44.88
C TRP A 121 60.76 -23.37 45.57
N GLY A 122 60.56 -23.37 46.88
CA GLY A 122 60.67 -24.55 47.73
C GLY A 122 59.54 -25.57 47.55
N ALA A 123 59.64 -26.69 48.26
CA ALA A 123 58.68 -27.79 48.23
C ALA A 123 57.26 -27.38 48.70
N ASP A 124 57.12 -26.25 49.38
CA ASP A 124 55.87 -25.68 49.88
C ASP A 124 55.05 -24.91 48.82
N LEU A 125 55.62 -24.71 47.62
CA LEU A 125 54.94 -24.02 46.51
C LEU A 125 53.80 -24.85 45.89
N ASN A 126 53.99 -26.15 45.68
CA ASN A 126 53.03 -27.01 44.98
C ASN A 126 52.64 -28.26 45.79
N SER A 127 51.48 -28.85 45.49
CA SER A 127 50.96 -30.03 46.20
C SER A 127 51.76 -31.32 45.95
N SER A 128 52.62 -31.35 44.93
CA SER A 128 53.50 -32.47 44.60
C SER A 128 54.83 -32.44 45.35
N GLY A 129 55.16 -31.36 46.07
CA GLY A 129 56.39 -31.23 46.86
C GLY A 129 57.67 -31.05 46.05
N THR A 130 57.56 -30.81 44.73
CA THR A 130 58.69 -30.78 43.79
C THR A 130 59.27 -29.39 43.54
N GLY A 131 58.58 -28.34 43.99
CA GLY A 131 59.00 -26.93 43.79
C GLY A 131 58.83 -26.43 42.36
N HIS A 132 59.37 -25.25 42.07
CA HIS A 132 59.40 -24.65 40.73
C HIS A 132 60.70 -23.86 40.53
N VAL A 133 61.14 -23.73 39.29
CA VAL A 133 62.30 -22.91 38.91
C VAL A 133 62.00 -22.16 37.61
N ALA A 134 62.54 -20.94 37.51
CA ALA A 134 62.40 -20.08 36.34
C ALA A 134 63.61 -19.15 36.24
N ILE A 135 63.74 -18.39 35.16
CA ILE A 135 64.85 -17.41 34.99
C ILE A 135 64.29 -16.00 34.99
N VAL A 136 64.78 -15.13 35.87
CA VAL A 136 64.28 -13.77 36.08
C VAL A 136 64.60 -12.89 34.88
N LEU A 137 63.63 -12.11 34.42
CA LEU A 137 63.73 -11.19 33.28
C LEU A 137 63.69 -9.73 33.74
N SER A 138 62.92 -9.43 34.79
CA SER A 138 62.85 -8.11 35.43
C SER A 138 62.22 -8.24 36.82
N ALA A 139 62.49 -7.29 37.72
CA ALA A 139 61.93 -7.31 39.07
C ALA A 139 61.77 -5.90 39.66
N ASN A 140 60.85 -5.77 40.61
CA ASN A 140 60.68 -4.61 41.47
C ASN A 140 60.48 -5.07 42.93
N GLU A 141 60.18 -4.15 43.85
CA GLU A 141 60.02 -4.46 45.29
C GLU A 141 58.88 -5.44 45.62
N ASN A 142 57.88 -5.60 44.74
CA ASN A 142 56.66 -6.38 45.00
C ASN A 142 56.49 -7.62 44.11
N SER A 143 57.06 -7.60 42.90
CA SER A 143 56.93 -8.67 41.92
C SER A 143 58.14 -8.78 41.00
N PHE A 144 58.24 -9.90 40.29
CA PHE A 144 59.21 -10.10 39.21
C PHE A 144 58.58 -10.85 38.06
N VAL A 145 59.09 -10.62 36.85
CA VAL A 145 58.77 -11.38 35.64
C VAL A 145 59.88 -12.38 35.43
N SER A 146 59.53 -13.65 35.18
CA SER A 146 60.47 -14.69 34.81
C SER A 146 60.04 -15.42 33.54
N MET A 147 61.02 -16.04 32.87
CA MET A 147 60.78 -17.03 31.83
C MET A 147 60.52 -18.36 32.51
N ASP A 148 59.28 -18.82 32.40
CA ASP A 148 58.79 -20.03 33.04
C ASP A 148 58.50 -21.08 31.98
N GLN A 149 58.93 -22.32 32.21
CA GLN A 149 58.44 -23.48 31.49
C GLN A 149 57.58 -24.32 32.42
N ASN A 150 56.56 -24.99 31.89
CA ASN A 150 55.67 -25.85 32.65
C ASN A 150 54.85 -25.10 33.72
N TRP A 151 54.58 -23.80 33.53
CA TRP A 151 53.78 -22.96 34.44
C TRP A 151 52.74 -22.08 33.69
N PRO A 152 51.46 -22.50 33.58
CA PRO A 152 50.84 -23.68 34.17
C PRO A 152 51.33 -24.98 33.51
N SER A 153 51.07 -26.10 34.16
CA SER A 153 51.54 -27.43 33.72
C SER A 153 51.32 -27.68 32.22
N GLY A 154 52.36 -28.16 31.53
CA GLY A 154 52.38 -28.43 30.09
C GLY A 154 52.68 -27.23 29.18
N SER A 155 52.88 -26.03 29.72
CA SER A 155 53.21 -24.85 28.90
C SER A 155 54.66 -24.82 28.44
N ALA A 156 54.87 -24.35 27.21
CA ALA A 156 56.16 -23.90 26.68
C ALA A 156 56.72 -22.74 27.52
N CYS A 157 58.00 -22.43 27.34
CA CYS A 157 58.65 -21.24 27.89
C CYS A 157 57.81 -19.99 27.62
N LYS A 158 57.43 -19.25 28.65
CA LYS A 158 56.69 -18.00 28.53
C LYS A 158 56.97 -17.07 29.69
N GLN A 159 56.74 -15.79 29.48
CA GLN A 159 56.87 -14.81 30.56
C GLN A 159 55.73 -14.94 31.56
N VAL A 160 56.07 -15.02 32.85
CA VAL A 160 55.10 -15.09 33.95
C VAL A 160 55.49 -14.08 35.02
N THR A 161 54.51 -13.28 35.44
CA THR A 161 54.66 -12.39 36.59
C THR A 161 54.39 -13.15 37.87
N HIS A 162 55.38 -13.18 38.75
CA HIS A 162 55.29 -13.75 40.09
C HIS A 162 55.37 -12.66 41.16
N THR A 163 54.75 -12.94 42.29
CA THR A 163 54.99 -12.18 43.53
C THR A 163 56.03 -12.92 44.37
N TYR A 164 56.60 -12.25 45.37
CA TYR A 164 57.56 -12.88 46.29
C TYR A 164 56.95 -13.87 47.31
N ASN A 165 55.75 -14.38 47.03
CA ASN A 165 55.03 -15.32 47.85
C ASN A 165 55.57 -16.75 47.67
N LYS A 166 55.90 -17.45 48.77
CA LYS A 166 56.57 -18.78 48.79
C LYS A 166 57.85 -18.88 47.97
N PHE A 167 58.38 -17.75 47.55
CA PHE A 167 59.61 -17.62 46.80
C PHE A 167 60.78 -17.71 47.77
N TRP A 168 61.66 -18.67 47.52
CA TRP A 168 62.76 -18.97 48.43
C TRP A 168 63.94 -18.00 48.21
N GLY A 169 64.24 -17.67 46.97
CA GLY A 169 65.38 -16.83 46.59
C GLY A 169 65.88 -17.19 45.20
N VAL A 170 67.12 -16.83 44.90
CA VAL A 170 67.74 -17.07 43.58
C VAL A 170 69.07 -17.80 43.67
N ILE A 171 69.44 -18.42 42.56
CA ILE A 171 70.83 -18.72 42.22
C ILE A 171 71.28 -17.70 41.17
N ARG A 172 72.37 -17.02 41.43
CA ARG A 172 72.95 -16.02 40.54
C ARG A 172 74.19 -16.59 39.85
N PRO A 173 74.16 -16.77 38.52
CA PRO A 173 75.34 -17.12 37.75
C PRO A 173 76.47 -16.11 37.91
N ASP A 174 77.71 -16.58 37.73
CA ASP A 174 78.88 -15.70 37.61
C ASP A 174 78.91 -15.12 36.18
N PHE A 175 78.65 -13.82 36.06
CA PHE A 175 78.60 -13.10 34.78
C PHE A 175 79.89 -12.33 34.55
N ASP A 176 80.44 -12.32 33.32
CA ASP A 176 81.58 -11.48 32.96
C ASP A 176 81.11 -10.02 32.77
N GLU A 177 81.34 -9.17 33.78
CA GLU A 177 80.92 -7.74 33.80
C GLU A 177 82.07 -6.75 33.51
N SER A 178 82.94 -7.07 32.55
CA SER A 178 83.97 -6.12 32.09
C SER A 178 83.41 -4.96 31.23
N SER A 179 83.00 -3.88 31.92
CA SER A 179 82.80 -2.47 31.48
C SER A 179 82.24 -2.17 30.06
N ILE A 180 80.95 -1.85 29.96
CA ILE A 180 80.35 -1.10 28.82
C ILE A 180 79.44 0.02 29.34
N SER A 181 79.57 1.23 28.80
CA SER A 181 78.74 2.40 29.10
C SER A 181 77.32 2.20 28.55
N VAL A 182 76.31 2.09 29.42
CA VAL A 182 74.89 1.95 29.02
C VAL A 182 74.27 3.33 28.83
N GLU A 183 73.94 3.68 27.59
CA GLU A 183 73.14 4.88 27.27
C GLU A 183 71.70 4.67 27.80
N SER A 184 71.18 5.60 28.59
CA SER A 184 69.84 5.48 29.21
C SER A 184 68.74 6.08 28.31
N PRO A 185 67.52 5.49 28.26
CA PRO A 185 66.40 6.07 27.53
C PRO A 185 66.01 7.46 28.05
N VAL A 186 65.55 8.33 27.16
CA VAL A 186 65.10 9.70 27.48
C VAL A 186 63.57 9.78 27.56
N ASP A 187 63.08 10.59 28.49
CA ASP A 187 61.66 10.94 28.62
C ASP A 187 61.33 12.14 27.72
N VAL A 188 60.49 11.92 26.72
CA VAL A 188 60.01 12.94 25.77
C VAL A 188 58.59 13.42 26.10
N GLY A 189 58.06 13.12 27.29
CA GLY A 189 56.70 13.42 27.73
C GLY A 189 55.75 12.23 27.61
N THR A 190 54.46 12.43 27.84
CA THR A 190 53.42 11.41 27.63
C THR A 190 52.10 12.07 27.19
N ASN A 191 51.24 11.31 26.51
CA ASN A 191 49.91 11.71 26.05
C ASN A 191 49.90 12.91 25.08
N PHE A 192 50.83 12.93 24.13
CA PHE A 192 50.96 13.99 23.12
C PHE A 192 50.94 13.41 21.70
N TYR A 193 50.64 14.28 20.72
CA TYR A 193 50.67 13.96 19.30
C TYR A 193 51.94 14.51 18.67
N ALA A 194 52.56 13.80 17.75
CA ALA A 194 53.76 14.26 17.07
C ALA A 194 53.91 13.67 15.66
N TYR A 195 54.73 14.33 14.85
CA TYR A 195 55.37 13.70 13.68
C TYR A 195 56.68 13.04 14.11
N ILE A 196 57.02 11.90 13.50
CA ILE A 196 58.34 11.28 13.58
C ILE A 196 59.04 11.55 12.24
N ILE A 197 60.16 12.26 12.26
CA ILE A 197 60.77 12.83 11.05
C ILE A 197 62.24 12.43 11.01
N ASN A 198 62.72 11.76 9.96
CA ASN A 198 64.15 11.53 9.83
C ASN A 198 64.88 12.87 9.62
N THR A 199 65.96 13.10 10.38
CA THR A 199 66.62 14.41 10.49
C THR A 199 67.41 14.82 9.26
N ALA A 200 67.92 13.87 8.47
CA ALA A 200 68.65 14.16 7.23
C ALA A 200 67.72 14.32 6.02
N THR A 201 66.70 13.46 5.91
CA THR A 201 65.86 13.38 4.71
C THR A 201 64.58 14.20 4.80
N TRP A 202 64.17 14.60 6.02
CA TRP A 202 62.88 15.24 6.32
C TRP A 202 61.64 14.37 5.98
N LEU A 203 61.85 13.10 5.65
CA LEU A 203 60.77 12.15 5.43
C LEU A 203 60.12 11.77 6.76
N HIS A 204 58.79 11.66 6.73
CA HIS A 204 57.96 11.39 7.90
C HIS A 204 57.63 9.90 7.97
N ALA A 205 57.77 9.29 9.14
CA ALA A 205 57.26 7.95 9.38
C ALA A 205 55.74 7.95 9.17
N THR A 206 55.27 7.07 8.30
CA THR A 206 53.91 7.07 7.77
C THR A 206 53.32 5.67 7.84
N ASN A 207 52.15 5.52 8.48
CA ASN A 207 51.31 4.34 8.40
C ASN A 207 50.65 4.26 7.01
N ASP A 208 51.24 3.50 6.10
CA ASP A 208 50.71 3.38 4.74
C ASP A 208 49.49 2.45 4.66
N ASP A 209 48.88 2.37 3.47
CA ASP A 209 47.64 1.62 3.27
C ASP A 209 47.81 0.10 3.36
N SER A 210 49.04 -0.41 3.30
CA SER A 210 49.35 -1.82 3.56
C SER A 210 49.43 -2.16 5.06
N GLY A 211 49.41 -1.17 5.95
CA GLY A 211 49.70 -1.37 7.37
C GLY A 211 51.20 -1.49 7.65
N ASN A 212 52.04 -0.99 6.74
CA ASN A 212 53.48 -0.89 6.91
C ASN A 212 53.86 0.53 7.38
N VAL A 213 55.05 0.68 7.99
CA VAL A 213 55.61 1.98 8.35
C VAL A 213 56.68 2.35 7.34
N SER A 214 56.40 3.37 6.52
CA SER A 214 57.32 3.88 5.51
C SER A 214 57.63 5.37 5.72
N ALA A 215 58.83 5.80 5.34
CA ALA A 215 59.24 7.20 5.33
C ALA A 215 58.75 7.88 4.05
N ARG A 216 57.90 8.90 4.20
CA ARG A 216 57.24 9.58 3.07
C ARG A 216 57.32 11.08 3.13
N ASN A 217 57.09 11.73 2.01
CA ASN A 217 56.90 13.18 1.96
C ASN A 217 55.74 13.60 2.86
N THR A 218 55.82 14.81 3.41
CA THR A 218 54.80 15.32 4.32
C THR A 218 53.46 15.48 3.62
N SER A 219 52.41 14.86 4.18
CA SER A 219 51.01 15.03 3.80
C SER A 219 50.22 15.79 4.87
N TYR A 220 50.72 15.83 6.12
CA TYR A 220 50.02 16.35 7.30
C TYR A 220 48.68 15.65 7.60
N GLU A 221 48.50 14.43 7.10
CA GLU A 221 47.31 13.62 7.31
C GLU A 221 47.45 12.71 8.54
N SER A 222 46.34 12.10 8.97
CA SER A 222 46.30 11.26 10.19
C SER A 222 47.26 10.07 10.18
N ASN A 223 47.69 9.62 9.00
CA ASN A 223 48.65 8.54 8.85
C ASN A 223 50.10 8.91 9.12
N GLN A 224 50.42 10.19 9.27
CA GLN A 224 51.74 10.68 9.70
C GLN A 224 51.74 11.19 11.14
N ILE A 225 50.57 11.30 11.77
CA ILE A 225 50.42 11.77 13.14
C ILE A 225 50.44 10.56 14.08
N TRP A 226 51.32 10.62 15.08
CA TRP A 226 51.53 9.57 16.05
C TRP A 226 51.20 10.06 17.46
N TYR A 227 50.45 9.26 18.21
CA TYR A 227 50.15 9.49 19.61
C TYR A 227 51.13 8.71 20.49
N PHE A 228 51.83 9.42 21.37
CA PHE A 228 52.84 8.88 22.27
C PHE A 228 52.27 8.71 23.67
N GLU A 229 52.32 7.48 24.16
CA GLU A 229 51.89 7.10 25.52
C GLU A 229 53.05 6.40 26.23
N ARG A 230 53.61 7.06 27.25
CA ARG A 230 54.74 6.54 28.03
C ARG A 230 54.28 5.42 28.97
N GLN A 231 55.00 4.31 28.95
CA GLN A 231 54.74 3.10 29.74
C GLN A 231 55.55 3.10 31.04
N ASN A 232 55.20 2.21 31.97
CA ASN A 232 55.82 2.13 33.30
C ASN A 232 57.31 1.74 33.27
N ASP A 233 57.73 0.99 32.25
CA ASP A 233 59.14 0.60 32.04
C ASP A 233 59.98 1.71 31.37
N GLY A 234 59.38 2.86 31.07
CA GLY A 234 60.02 3.98 30.38
C GLY A 234 60.00 3.87 28.85
N SER A 235 59.43 2.81 28.28
CA SER A 235 59.17 2.70 26.84
C SER A 235 57.94 3.51 26.42
N TYR A 236 57.72 3.61 25.11
CA TYR A 236 56.59 4.28 24.51
C TYR A 236 55.75 3.32 23.69
N LYS A 237 54.45 3.41 23.90
CA LYS A 237 53.45 2.97 22.92
C LYS A 237 53.24 4.10 21.92
N ILE A 238 53.47 3.81 20.65
CA ILE A 238 53.39 4.79 19.55
C ILE A 238 52.23 4.39 18.64
N THR A 239 51.14 5.16 18.67
CA THR A 239 49.87 4.83 18.02
C THR A 239 49.61 5.73 16.81
N SER A 240 49.22 5.17 15.67
CA SER A 240 48.85 5.96 14.49
C SER A 240 47.46 6.57 14.63
N CYS A 241 47.33 7.87 14.33
CA CYS A 241 46.03 8.55 14.28
C CYS A 241 45.16 8.16 13.08
N LYS A 242 45.66 7.35 12.13
CA LYS A 242 44.88 6.87 10.98
C LYS A 242 43.79 5.88 11.39
N ASP A 243 44.18 4.91 12.21
CA ASP A 243 43.40 3.70 12.47
C ASP A 243 43.53 3.21 13.93
N GLY A 244 44.32 3.88 14.77
CA GLY A 244 44.50 3.52 16.18
C GLY A 244 45.40 2.31 16.43
N ARG A 245 46.08 1.77 15.40
CA ARG A 245 47.07 0.69 15.57
C ARG A 245 48.41 1.23 16.04
N CYS A 246 49.24 0.38 16.65
CA CYS A 246 50.55 0.70 17.20
C CYS A 246 51.68 0.27 16.25
N MET A 247 52.78 1.03 16.29
CA MET A 247 54.03 0.70 15.60
C MET A 247 54.66 -0.54 16.24
N GLU A 248 54.97 -1.56 15.43
CA GLU A 248 55.45 -2.87 15.88
C GLU A 248 56.60 -3.37 15.00
N VAL A 249 57.58 -4.06 15.60
CA VAL A 249 58.60 -4.84 14.87
C VAL A 249 58.02 -6.18 14.43
N HIS A 250 58.10 -6.48 13.13
CA HIS A 250 57.55 -7.71 12.54
C HIS A 250 58.07 -8.97 13.25
N ASN A 251 57.16 -9.85 13.68
CA ASN A 251 57.44 -11.13 14.35
C ASN A 251 58.45 -11.06 15.50
N PHE A 252 58.65 -9.91 16.14
CA PHE A 252 59.66 -9.75 17.20
C PHE A 252 61.10 -10.06 16.73
N GLU A 253 61.35 -10.08 15.42
CA GLU A 253 62.63 -10.51 14.87
C GLU A 253 63.73 -9.47 15.12
N THR A 254 64.92 -9.93 15.49
CA THR A 254 66.07 -9.06 15.81
C THR A 254 67.09 -8.95 14.69
N ALA A 255 66.79 -9.51 13.51
CA ALA A 255 67.66 -9.43 12.35
C ALA A 255 67.75 -8.00 11.80
N ASN A 256 68.87 -7.67 11.14
CA ASN A 256 68.96 -6.43 10.36
C ASN A 256 68.01 -6.52 9.17
N GLY A 257 67.24 -5.45 8.94
CA GLY A 257 66.23 -5.38 7.89
C GLY A 257 64.85 -5.89 8.32
N THR A 258 64.63 -6.25 9.60
CA THR A 258 63.29 -6.61 10.07
C THR A 258 62.33 -5.43 9.87
N ASN A 259 61.16 -5.70 9.29
CA ASN A 259 60.19 -4.67 8.95
C ASN A 259 59.52 -4.04 10.19
N VAL A 260 59.14 -2.76 10.08
CA VAL A 260 58.27 -2.09 11.08
C VAL A 260 56.87 -1.91 10.51
N GLU A 261 55.87 -2.42 11.23
CA GLU A 261 54.48 -2.54 10.77
C GLU A 261 53.46 -2.05 11.81
N MET A 262 52.17 -2.15 11.47
CA MET A 262 51.07 -1.63 12.26
C MET A 262 50.16 -2.73 12.79
N ASN A 263 50.15 -2.95 14.10
CA ASN A 263 49.34 -3.98 14.77
C ASN A 263 48.51 -3.44 15.93
N ASN A 264 47.50 -4.20 16.35
CA ASN A 264 46.70 -3.84 17.52
C ASN A 264 47.56 -3.93 18.78
N TRP A 265 47.39 -2.97 19.70
CA TRP A 265 48.10 -2.99 20.97
C TRP A 265 47.84 -4.31 21.73
N SER A 266 48.92 -5.02 22.03
CA SER A 266 48.91 -6.24 22.84
C SER A 266 49.93 -6.17 23.99
N ASP A 267 50.52 -4.99 24.19
CA ASP A 267 51.52 -4.72 25.23
C ASP A 267 52.77 -5.63 25.13
N ASN A 268 53.10 -6.03 23.91
CA ASN A 268 54.20 -6.92 23.62
C ASN A 268 55.53 -6.13 23.46
N SER A 269 56.68 -6.83 23.52
CA SER A 269 57.99 -6.18 23.44
C SER A 269 58.32 -5.56 22.08
N ALA A 270 57.70 -6.00 20.99
CA ALA A 270 57.87 -5.41 19.66
C ALA A 270 57.11 -4.09 19.47
N GLN A 271 56.12 -3.80 20.32
CA GLN A 271 55.32 -2.56 20.31
C GLN A 271 55.80 -1.50 21.30
N ARG A 272 56.80 -1.83 22.11
CA ARG A 272 57.36 -0.95 23.13
C ARG A 272 58.66 -0.34 22.63
N TRP A 273 58.70 0.99 22.56
CA TRP A 273 59.82 1.72 21.96
C TRP A 273 60.56 2.56 23.00
N PHE A 274 61.82 2.24 23.26
CA PHE A 274 62.71 3.08 24.04
C PHE A 274 63.32 4.15 23.15
N ILE A 275 63.30 5.39 23.62
CA ILE A 275 63.82 6.54 22.88
C ILE A 275 65.15 6.94 23.50
N TYR A 276 66.18 7.14 22.68
CA TYR A 276 67.53 7.54 23.09
C TYR A 276 67.97 8.79 22.35
N GLY A 277 68.99 9.48 22.86
CA GLY A 277 69.56 10.66 22.23
C GLY A 277 69.13 11.97 22.87
N ASN A 278 69.24 13.08 22.14
CA ASN A 278 69.01 14.43 22.65
C ASN A 278 67.92 15.14 21.85
N SER A 279 67.42 16.28 22.36
CA SER A 279 66.35 17.03 21.71
C SER A 279 66.64 17.33 20.23
N GLY A 280 65.82 16.77 19.35
CA GLY A 280 65.92 16.92 17.89
C GLY A 280 66.70 15.82 17.16
N GLN A 281 67.35 14.90 17.87
CA GLN A 281 68.07 13.74 17.31
C GLN A 281 67.87 12.53 18.23
N TYR A 282 66.83 11.76 17.91
CA TYR A 282 66.38 10.60 18.67
C TYR A 282 66.55 9.32 17.88
N LYS A 283 66.89 8.24 18.61
CA LYS A 283 66.92 6.86 18.11
C LYS A 283 65.81 6.07 18.79
N PHE A 284 65.09 5.27 18.01
CA PHE A 284 63.97 4.45 18.49
C PHE A 284 64.42 3.00 18.53
N ARG A 285 64.54 2.42 19.73
CA ARG A 285 64.89 1.01 19.92
C ARG A 285 63.65 0.25 20.36
N ALA A 286 63.30 -0.82 19.65
CA ALA A 286 62.23 -1.71 20.10
C ALA A 286 62.68 -2.53 21.32
N ALA A 287 61.77 -2.82 22.26
CA ALA A 287 62.11 -3.58 23.46
C ALA A 287 62.47 -5.04 23.18
N CYS A 288 62.03 -5.60 22.03
CA CYS A 288 62.34 -6.97 21.62
C CYS A 288 63.79 -7.19 21.12
N GLY A 289 64.60 -6.14 20.96
CA GLY A 289 65.97 -6.27 20.47
C GLY A 289 66.88 -5.07 20.73
N ASN A 290 68.10 -5.12 20.20
CA ASN A 290 69.10 -4.04 20.31
C ASN A 290 69.14 -3.11 19.10
N ASN A 291 68.44 -3.47 18.02
CA ASN A 291 68.38 -2.68 16.78
C ASN A 291 67.53 -1.42 16.97
N VAL A 292 67.86 -0.40 16.20
CA VAL A 292 67.14 0.87 16.15
C VAL A 292 66.42 1.05 14.82
N LEU A 293 65.39 1.89 14.82
CA LEU A 293 64.66 2.29 13.61
C LEU A 293 65.64 2.92 12.61
N ASP A 294 65.55 2.50 11.35
CA ASP A 294 66.47 2.89 10.27
C ASP A 294 65.70 3.07 8.94
N LEU A 295 66.25 3.88 8.04
CA LEU A 295 65.79 4.00 6.67
C LEU A 295 66.48 2.93 5.81
N THR A 296 65.72 2.02 5.21
CA THR A 296 66.28 0.97 4.34
C THR A 296 67.21 1.55 3.28
N GLY A 297 68.46 1.08 3.25
CA GLY A 297 69.48 1.53 2.29
C GLY A 297 70.17 2.86 2.64
N GLY A 298 69.89 3.43 3.82
CA GLY A 298 70.52 4.64 4.37
C GLY A 298 69.90 5.96 3.88
N SER A 299 70.20 7.05 4.59
CA SER A 299 69.62 8.38 4.35
C SER A 299 69.90 8.96 2.96
N GLN A 300 71.05 8.64 2.36
CA GLN A 300 71.43 9.12 1.02
C GLN A 300 70.62 8.48 -0.11
N SER A 301 70.13 7.26 0.10
CA SER A 301 69.35 6.50 -0.88
C SER A 301 67.83 6.63 -0.67
N ALA A 302 67.43 7.24 0.45
CA ALA A 302 66.03 7.31 0.85
C ALA A 302 65.23 8.27 -0.05
N THR A 303 64.12 7.75 -0.57
CA THR A 303 63.09 8.48 -1.35
C THR A 303 61.70 8.36 -0.72
N ASP A 304 60.71 9.05 -1.27
CA ASP A 304 59.31 8.95 -0.84
C ASP A 304 58.79 7.49 -0.95
N GLY A 305 58.43 6.89 0.20
CA GLY A 305 58.02 5.50 0.30
C GLY A 305 59.14 4.53 0.70
N THR A 306 60.32 5.03 1.09
CA THR A 306 61.39 4.20 1.66
C THR A 306 60.88 3.48 2.90
N ASN A 307 61.20 2.20 3.05
CA ASN A 307 60.75 1.42 4.18
C ASN A 307 61.46 1.85 5.48
N LEU A 308 60.76 1.74 6.61
CA LEU A 308 61.41 1.82 7.92
C LEU A 308 61.58 0.41 8.49
N GLU A 309 62.81 0.12 8.89
CA GLU A 309 63.23 -1.21 9.33
C GLU A 309 64.05 -1.13 10.61
N MET A 310 64.34 -2.30 11.19
CA MET A 310 65.23 -2.43 12.32
C MET A 310 66.65 -2.71 11.83
N TRP A 311 67.62 -1.92 12.28
CA TRP A 311 69.04 -2.12 11.94
C TRP A 311 69.94 -1.93 13.16
N GLU A 312 71.08 -2.63 13.19
CA GLU A 312 72.09 -2.45 14.23
C GLU A 312 72.53 -0.99 14.33
N LYS A 313 72.77 -0.49 15.54
CA LYS A 313 73.19 0.90 15.75
C LYS A 313 74.52 1.15 15.03
N ASN A 314 74.51 2.01 14.00
CA ASN A 314 75.66 2.27 13.13
C ASN A 314 76.09 3.75 13.12
N GLY A 315 75.33 4.62 13.79
CA GLY A 315 75.67 6.04 13.93
C GLY A 315 75.44 6.88 12.67
N THR A 316 74.71 6.37 11.69
CA THR A 316 74.35 7.11 10.47
C THR A 316 73.09 7.96 10.67
N ASP A 317 72.95 9.00 9.85
CA ASP A 317 71.76 9.87 9.88
C ASP A 317 70.45 9.13 9.51
N ALA A 318 70.55 7.92 8.96
CA ALA A 318 69.40 7.07 8.68
C ALA A 318 68.64 6.66 9.96
N GLN A 319 69.35 6.63 11.10
CA GLN A 319 68.84 6.25 12.41
C GLN A 319 68.40 7.44 13.27
N ASP A 320 68.63 8.68 12.82
CA ASP A 320 68.38 9.89 13.60
C ASP A 320 67.06 10.56 13.22
N PHE A 321 66.13 10.59 14.18
CA PHE A 321 64.77 11.09 14.01
C PHE A 321 64.44 12.24 14.97
N SER A 322 63.59 13.17 14.54
CA SER A 322 63.02 14.22 15.37
C SER A 322 61.56 13.88 15.72
N ILE A 323 61.15 14.24 16.94
CA ILE A 323 59.77 14.16 17.42
C ILE A 323 59.21 15.57 17.42
N TRP A 324 58.37 15.89 16.43
CA TRP A 324 57.75 17.21 16.31
C TRP A 324 56.37 17.21 16.97
N VAL A 325 56.28 17.74 18.18
CA VAL A 325 55.02 17.79 18.96
C VAL A 325 53.98 18.71 18.32
N LEU A 326 52.73 18.27 18.32
CA LEU A 326 51.56 18.96 17.78
C LEU A 326 50.60 19.39 18.89
N GLU A 327 49.95 20.54 18.69
CA GLU A 327 48.87 20.99 19.54
C GLU A 327 47.63 20.10 19.35
N LYS A 328 47.12 19.55 20.46
CA LYS A 328 45.91 18.72 20.45
C LYS A 328 44.68 19.60 20.22
N PRO A 329 43.85 19.35 19.19
CA PRO A 329 42.65 20.14 18.98
C PRO A 329 41.60 19.88 20.07
N GLU A 330 41.05 20.95 20.64
CA GLU A 330 39.90 20.85 21.53
C GLU A 330 38.60 20.74 20.74
N LEU A 331 37.80 19.70 21.05
CA LEU A 331 36.48 19.51 20.47
C LEU A 331 35.38 20.17 21.32
N GLY A 332 34.43 20.80 20.64
CA GLY A 332 33.17 21.25 21.25
C GLY A 332 32.23 20.09 21.62
N VAL A 333 31.26 20.34 22.51
CA VAL A 333 30.21 19.36 22.86
C VAL A 333 29.03 19.52 21.89
N ALA A 334 28.59 18.41 21.29
CA ALA A 334 27.43 18.39 20.39
C ALA A 334 26.14 18.11 21.18
N ASN A 335 25.28 19.12 21.32
CA ASN A 335 24.00 18.99 22.03
C ASN A 335 22.89 18.64 21.05
N ALA A 336 22.28 17.47 21.26
CA ALA A 336 21.22 16.97 20.39
C ALA A 336 19.85 17.65 20.65
N GLU A 337 19.09 17.84 19.59
CA GLU A 337 17.68 18.15 19.58
C GLU A 337 16.95 17.20 18.64
N VAL A 338 15.72 16.84 18.98
CA VAL A 338 14.92 15.90 18.19
C VAL A 338 13.63 16.60 17.77
N ALA A 339 13.41 16.68 16.47
CA ALA A 339 12.16 17.08 15.87
C ALA A 339 11.56 15.89 15.12
N SER A 340 10.28 15.62 15.31
CA SER A 340 9.57 14.63 14.51
C SER A 340 9.44 15.14 13.06
N TYR A 341 9.78 14.30 12.09
CA TYR A 341 9.69 14.64 10.67
C TYR A 341 9.13 13.44 9.91
N GLY A 342 7.84 13.48 9.56
CA GLY A 342 7.25 12.44 8.73
C GLY A 342 7.66 12.57 7.27
N ASP A 343 8.32 11.55 6.71
CA ASP A 343 8.11 11.19 5.30
C ASP A 343 6.92 10.23 5.18
N ASP A 344 6.64 9.77 3.95
CA ASP A 344 5.49 8.92 3.62
C ASP A 344 5.48 7.57 4.37
N ALA A 345 6.61 7.16 4.97
CA ALA A 345 6.76 5.93 5.77
C ALA A 345 6.83 6.19 7.28
N GLY A 346 6.85 7.45 7.72
CA GLY A 346 6.47 7.88 9.06
C GLY A 346 7.33 7.45 10.25
N ASN A 347 8.44 6.76 10.05
CA ASN A 347 9.32 6.27 11.13
C ASN A 347 10.56 7.15 11.36
N ASN A 348 10.60 8.33 10.74
CA ASN A 348 11.76 9.20 10.75
C ASN A 348 11.72 10.24 11.88
N ILE A 349 12.80 10.30 12.64
CA ILE A 349 13.12 11.37 13.58
C ILE A 349 14.27 12.21 13.02
N LYS A 350 14.12 13.54 13.01
CA LYS A 350 15.20 14.46 12.66
C LYS A 350 15.95 14.85 13.92
N ILE A 351 17.21 14.47 13.98
CA ILE A 351 18.14 14.84 15.03
C ILE A 351 18.97 16.02 14.53
N THR A 352 19.05 17.10 15.29
CA THR A 352 19.86 18.30 15.00
C THR A 352 20.79 18.58 16.15
N TRP A 353 21.92 19.24 15.91
CA TRP A 353 22.87 19.63 16.95
C TRP A 353 23.61 20.91 16.61
N ASN A 354 24.29 21.51 17.59
CA ASN A 354 25.16 22.67 17.34
C ASN A 354 26.43 22.26 16.58
N ASN A 355 26.95 23.15 15.72
CA ASN A 355 28.27 22.94 15.15
C ASN A 355 29.33 22.99 16.26
N CYS A 356 30.37 22.16 16.14
CA CYS A 356 31.46 22.06 17.12
C CYS A 356 32.76 22.46 16.44
N ASP A 357 33.59 23.24 17.12
CA ASP A 357 34.89 23.65 16.59
C ASP A 357 35.83 22.44 16.47
N ASN A 358 36.75 22.51 15.50
CA ASN A 358 37.78 21.52 15.20
C ASN A 358 37.29 20.11 14.89
N ASN A 359 36.01 19.93 14.58
CA ASN A 359 35.46 18.64 14.19
C ASN A 359 35.73 18.33 12.70
N THR A 360 35.67 17.04 12.35
CA THR A 360 35.65 16.55 10.97
C THR A 360 34.37 15.79 10.65
N GLY A 361 33.51 15.56 11.65
CA GLY A 361 32.26 14.82 11.53
C GLY A 361 31.63 14.56 12.90
N TYR A 362 30.56 13.78 12.89
CA TYR A 362 29.81 13.40 14.09
C TYR A 362 29.36 11.94 14.03
N ASP A 363 29.32 11.26 15.17
CA ASP A 363 28.53 10.03 15.29
C ASP A 363 27.20 10.34 15.98
N VAL A 364 26.12 9.72 15.50
CA VAL A 364 24.81 9.80 16.14
C VAL A 364 24.47 8.44 16.70
N ARG A 365 24.39 8.32 18.03
CA ARG A 365 24.08 7.08 18.73
C ARG A 365 22.69 7.17 19.35
N ILE A 366 21.87 6.16 19.10
CA ILE A 366 20.55 6.00 19.70
C ILE A 366 20.63 4.83 20.67
N PHE A 367 20.25 5.09 21.90
CA PHE A 367 20.24 4.14 23.00
C PHE A 367 18.80 3.69 23.28
N ASP A 368 18.68 2.62 24.05
CA ASP A 368 17.44 2.28 24.72
C ASP A 368 16.94 3.41 25.65
N GLU A 369 15.76 3.24 26.24
CA GLU A 369 15.15 4.22 27.13
C GLU A 369 16.00 4.49 28.39
N ALA A 370 16.66 3.46 28.92
CA ALA A 370 17.57 3.56 30.06
C ALA A 370 18.85 4.33 29.72
N GLY A 371 19.23 4.39 28.44
CA GLY A 371 20.45 5.01 27.97
C GLY A 371 21.68 4.13 28.18
N GLU A 372 21.53 2.82 28.42
CA GLU A 372 22.62 1.92 28.74
C GLU A 372 23.18 1.25 27.49
N ASN A 373 22.30 0.79 26.60
CA ASN A 373 22.68 0.05 25.39
C ASN A 373 22.51 0.89 24.14
N VAL A 374 23.54 0.93 23.28
CA VAL A 374 23.45 1.54 21.95
C VAL A 374 22.68 0.59 21.02
N LEU A 375 21.53 1.03 20.53
CA LEU A 375 20.69 0.29 19.58
C LEU A 375 21.06 0.61 18.13
N TYR A 376 21.39 1.87 17.85
CA TYR A 376 21.75 2.32 16.50
C TYR A 376 22.93 3.29 16.55
N THR A 377 23.87 3.16 15.61
CA THR A 377 24.95 4.13 15.41
C THR A 377 25.01 4.56 13.95
N TYR A 378 25.06 5.87 13.73
CA TYR A 378 25.27 6.47 12.42
C TYR A 378 26.64 7.16 12.41
N TRP A 379 27.58 6.56 11.69
CA TRP A 379 28.99 6.93 11.72
C TRP A 379 29.31 8.11 10.80
N ASN A 380 30.17 9.02 11.28
CA ASN A 380 30.79 10.11 10.51
C ASN A 380 29.79 10.94 9.69
N VAL A 381 28.66 11.29 10.32
CA VAL A 381 27.65 12.18 9.78
C VAL A 381 28.23 13.57 9.55
N GLN A 382 27.99 14.08 8.35
CA GLN A 382 28.44 15.39 7.92
C GLN A 382 27.35 16.45 8.12
N GLY A 383 27.74 17.63 8.60
CA GLY A 383 26.81 18.72 8.94
C GLY A 383 26.23 18.60 10.34
N THR A 384 25.14 19.31 10.59
CA THR A 384 24.53 19.49 11.93
C THR A 384 23.15 18.86 12.09
N SER A 385 22.83 17.88 11.23
CA SER A 385 21.55 17.17 11.31
C SER A 385 21.59 15.81 10.66
N TYR A 386 20.80 14.88 11.19
CA TYR A 386 20.58 13.54 10.65
C TYR A 386 19.11 13.15 10.73
N VAL A 387 18.65 12.28 9.83
CA VAL A 387 17.30 11.73 9.86
C VAL A 387 17.42 10.22 10.08
N ALA A 388 16.99 9.75 11.25
CA ALA A 388 17.06 8.35 11.65
C ALA A 388 15.68 7.70 11.50
N SER A 389 15.63 6.51 10.91
CA SER A 389 14.43 5.68 10.81
C SER A 389 14.46 4.61 11.88
N ILE A 390 13.64 4.72 12.91
CA ILE A 390 13.61 3.76 14.03
C ILE A 390 12.17 3.37 14.38
N PRO A 391 11.94 2.17 14.96
CA PRO A 391 10.63 1.76 15.43
C PRO A 391 10.02 2.73 16.45
N ALA A 392 8.72 2.59 16.71
CA ALA A 392 8.08 3.31 17.80
C ALA A 392 8.65 2.85 19.14
N GLY A 393 8.80 3.79 20.08
CA GLY A 393 9.41 3.53 21.37
C GLY A 393 10.01 4.79 22.00
N THR A 394 10.43 4.69 23.26
CA THR A 394 11.22 5.72 23.92
C THR A 394 12.70 5.38 23.79
N TYR A 395 13.52 6.36 23.46
CA TYR A 395 14.96 6.20 23.22
C TYR A 395 15.72 7.40 23.79
N GLN A 396 17.03 7.24 23.97
CA GLN A 396 17.93 8.38 24.16
C GLN A 396 18.83 8.57 22.94
N VAL A 397 19.16 9.80 22.58
CA VAL A 397 20.15 10.11 21.54
C VAL A 397 21.36 10.82 22.12
N GLN A 398 22.54 10.47 21.66
CA GLN A 398 23.80 11.17 21.92
C GLN A 398 24.49 11.47 20.58
N VAL A 399 25.02 12.68 20.43
CA VAL A 399 25.84 13.03 19.27
C VAL A 399 27.27 13.20 19.75
N THR A 400 28.21 12.47 19.14
CA THR A 400 29.64 12.52 19.46
C THR A 400 30.34 13.32 18.38
N ALA A 401 31.03 14.40 18.75
CA ALA A 401 31.88 15.14 17.81
C ALA A 401 33.18 14.35 17.57
N LEU A 402 33.61 14.26 16.31
CA LEU A 402 34.82 13.54 15.91
C LEU A 402 35.86 14.49 15.30
N ASN A 403 37.14 14.17 15.49
CA ASN A 403 38.21 14.65 14.64
C ASN A 403 39.07 13.47 14.20
N ASN A 404 38.81 13.02 12.97
CA ASN A 404 39.43 11.87 12.35
C ASN A 404 40.91 12.12 12.02
N LYS A 405 41.36 13.38 11.98
CA LYS A 405 42.77 13.72 11.76
C LYS A 405 43.64 13.32 12.96
N PHE A 406 43.14 13.53 14.17
CA PHE A 406 43.83 13.20 15.42
C PHE A 406 43.31 11.93 16.09
N ASN A 407 42.32 11.25 15.48
CA ASN A 407 41.60 10.12 16.05
C ASN A 407 41.03 10.40 17.46
N ILE A 408 40.36 11.54 17.62
CA ILE A 408 39.74 11.94 18.89
C ILE A 408 38.23 12.09 18.75
N TRP A 409 37.51 11.86 19.84
CA TRP A 409 36.07 12.03 19.93
C TRP A 409 35.66 12.69 21.23
N LYS A 410 34.51 13.38 21.21
CA LYS A 410 33.91 14.00 22.40
C LYS A 410 32.41 13.79 22.40
N ASP A 411 31.94 13.06 23.41
CA ASP A 411 30.53 12.72 23.55
C ASP A 411 29.70 13.94 23.97
N GLY A 412 28.52 14.06 23.36
CA GLY A 412 27.47 15.00 23.74
C GLY A 412 26.65 14.55 24.94
N THR A 413 25.69 15.37 25.33
CA THR A 413 24.69 15.00 26.35
C THR A 413 23.65 14.06 25.75
N LYS A 414 23.23 13.03 26.51
CA LYS A 414 22.11 12.17 26.13
C LYS A 414 20.79 12.92 26.24
N LYS A 415 19.89 12.71 25.28
CA LYS A 415 18.54 13.33 25.27
C LYS A 415 17.47 12.30 24.97
N THR A 416 16.49 12.19 25.86
CA THR A 416 15.33 11.31 25.69
C THR A 416 14.36 11.86 24.64
N PHE A 417 13.83 10.98 23.79
CA PHE A 417 12.77 11.30 22.84
C PHE A 417 11.87 10.07 22.62
N ARG A 418 10.63 10.30 22.18
CA ARG A 418 9.67 9.24 21.84
C ARG A 418 9.44 9.22 20.33
N CYS A 419 9.58 8.04 19.73
CA CYS A 419 9.18 7.77 18.35
C CYS A 419 7.73 7.23 18.36
N SER A 420 6.82 7.88 17.64
CA SER A 420 5.41 7.50 17.56
C SER A 420 5.15 6.43 16.50
N ASN A 421 4.07 5.66 16.65
CA ASN A 421 3.63 4.70 15.64
C ASN A 421 3.18 5.38 14.33
N ASN A 422 3.60 4.79 13.21
CA ASN A 422 2.97 5.04 11.92
C ASN A 422 1.91 3.96 11.63
N LEU A 423 0.66 4.28 11.91
CA LEU A 423 -0.51 3.44 11.62
C LEU A 423 -1.01 3.63 10.18
N GLY A 424 -0.25 4.33 9.33
CA GLY A 424 -0.66 4.74 8.00
C GLY A 424 -1.32 6.11 7.96
N THR A 425 -1.97 6.43 6.85
CA THR A 425 -2.62 7.73 6.65
C THR A 425 -4.03 7.54 6.12
N ASN A 426 -4.98 8.36 6.57
CA ASN A 426 -6.33 8.46 6.01
C ASN A 426 -7.12 7.15 6.09
N PHE A 427 -7.21 6.60 7.30
CA PHE A 427 -7.95 5.36 7.57
C PHE A 427 -9.08 5.60 8.56
N TYR A 428 -10.05 4.70 8.56
CA TYR A 428 -11.16 4.66 9.51
C TYR A 428 -10.90 3.56 10.54
N ALA A 429 -11.18 3.80 11.81
CA ALA A 429 -10.98 2.81 12.86
C ALA A 429 -11.94 2.98 14.03
N TYR A 430 -12.16 1.89 14.78
CA TYR A 430 -12.62 1.97 16.16
C TYR A 430 -11.44 2.22 17.09
N ILE A 431 -11.68 2.94 18.19
CA ILE A 431 -10.77 3.04 19.34
C ILE A 431 -11.44 2.30 20.47
N ILE A 432 -10.81 1.26 20.99
CA ILE A 432 -11.42 0.29 21.90
C ILE A 432 -10.51 0.15 23.11
N ASN A 433 -11.00 0.34 24.33
CA ASN A 433 -10.20 0.03 25.51
C ASN A 433 -10.00 -1.50 25.63
N THR A 434 -8.75 -1.95 25.81
CA THR A 434 -8.40 -3.39 25.70
C THR A 434 -8.96 -4.24 26.83
N ALA A 435 -9.13 -3.68 28.03
CA ALA A 435 -9.69 -4.39 29.18
C ALA A 435 -11.22 -4.45 29.17
N THR A 436 -11.87 -3.36 28.79
CA THR A 436 -13.34 -3.22 28.93
C THR A 436 -14.11 -3.51 27.65
N TRP A 437 -13.42 -3.52 26.49
CA TRP A 437 -14.03 -3.59 25.16
C TRP A 437 -14.99 -2.44 24.82
N LEU A 438 -15.01 -1.39 25.65
CA LEU A 438 -15.80 -0.19 25.38
C LEU A 438 -15.13 0.64 24.28
N HIS A 439 -15.96 1.14 23.36
CA HIS A 439 -15.54 1.93 22.22
C HIS A 439 -15.57 3.42 22.55
N ALA A 440 -14.53 4.16 22.22
CA ALA A 440 -14.58 5.61 22.23
C ALA A 440 -15.68 6.09 21.28
N THR A 441 -16.58 6.92 21.80
CA THR A 441 -17.85 7.31 21.19
C THR A 441 -18.01 8.82 21.28
N ASN A 442 -18.35 9.47 20.17
CA ASN A 442 -18.77 10.87 20.15
C ASN A 442 -20.19 10.99 20.73
N ASP A 443 -20.25 11.23 22.03
CA ASP A 443 -21.46 11.39 22.80
C ASP A 443 -21.81 12.87 22.96
N SER A 444 -22.45 13.42 21.93
CA SER A 444 -23.07 14.76 21.97
C SER A 444 -22.09 15.91 22.26
N GLY A 445 -20.82 15.76 21.89
CA GLY A 445 -19.78 16.75 22.19
C GLY A 445 -18.72 16.27 23.16
N ASN A 446 -19.00 15.20 23.91
CA ASN A 446 -18.05 14.50 24.76
C ASN A 446 -17.43 13.29 24.04
N VAL A 447 -16.29 12.81 24.54
CA VAL A 447 -15.74 11.50 24.16
C VAL A 447 -15.93 10.53 25.33
N SER A 448 -16.87 9.61 25.19
CA SER A 448 -17.20 8.60 26.20
C SER A 448 -16.80 7.21 25.71
N ALA A 449 -16.63 6.23 26.60
CA ALA A 449 -16.46 4.83 26.29
C ALA A 449 -17.81 4.10 26.43
N CYS A 450 -18.32 3.54 25.34
CA CYS A 450 -19.66 2.95 25.27
C CYS A 450 -19.64 1.53 24.68
N ASN A 451 -20.73 0.79 24.89
CA ASN A 451 -20.96 -0.49 24.22
C ASN A 451 -21.01 -0.30 22.70
N THR A 452 -20.60 -1.34 21.95
CA THR A 452 -20.52 -1.26 20.50
C THR A 452 -21.90 -1.06 19.85
N SER A 453 -22.05 0.03 19.08
CA SER A 453 -23.23 0.34 18.26
C SER A 453 -22.95 0.19 16.75
N TYR A 454 -21.67 0.14 16.38
CA TYR A 454 -21.16 0.18 15.00
C TYR A 454 -21.64 1.41 14.19
N GLN A 455 -22.15 2.43 14.87
CA GLN A 455 -22.62 3.66 14.24
C GLN A 455 -21.47 4.64 14.00
N ALA A 456 -21.76 5.68 13.21
CA ALA A 456 -20.76 6.65 12.77
C ALA A 456 -20.10 7.45 13.93
N ASP A 457 -20.69 7.44 15.12
CA ASP A 457 -20.16 8.08 16.32
C ASP A 457 -19.06 7.30 17.03
N GLN A 458 -18.94 6.01 16.74
CA GLN A 458 -17.82 5.17 17.18
C GLN A 458 -16.73 5.03 16.12
N ILE A 459 -16.99 5.47 14.89
CA ILE A 459 -16.04 5.38 13.78
C ILE A 459 -15.23 6.68 13.71
N TRP A 460 -13.91 6.53 13.81
CA TRP A 460 -12.96 7.64 13.82
C TRP A 460 -12.12 7.64 12.55
N TYR A 461 -11.97 8.79 11.92
CA TYR A 461 -11.10 9.01 10.78
C TYR A 461 -9.75 9.58 11.24
N PHE A 462 -8.68 8.85 10.97
CA PHE A 462 -7.31 9.16 11.33
C PHE A 462 -6.58 9.82 10.15
N GLU A 463 -6.26 11.10 10.31
CA GLU A 463 -5.50 11.89 9.33
C GLU A 463 -4.11 12.21 9.92
N ARG A 464 -3.07 11.60 9.36
CA ARG A 464 -1.68 11.82 9.83
C ARG A 464 -1.18 13.21 9.45
N GLN A 465 -0.60 13.90 10.41
CA GLN A 465 -0.04 15.24 10.29
C GLN A 465 1.46 15.21 9.97
N SER A 466 2.03 16.33 9.50
CA SER A 466 3.45 16.41 9.10
C SER A 466 4.43 16.23 10.26
N ASP A 467 3.99 16.50 11.49
CA ASP A 467 4.75 16.32 12.73
C ASP A 467 4.64 14.90 13.31
N GLY A 468 3.97 13.98 12.59
CA GLY A 468 3.79 12.59 13.00
C GLY A 468 2.58 12.32 13.90
N SER A 469 1.91 13.36 14.40
CA SER A 469 0.66 13.23 15.16
C SER A 469 -0.52 12.85 14.25
N TYR A 470 -1.63 12.41 14.83
CA TYR A 470 -2.90 12.19 14.15
C TYR A 470 -3.92 13.24 14.55
N LYS A 471 -4.64 13.73 13.55
CA LYS A 471 -5.95 14.35 13.72
C LYS A 471 -6.98 13.23 13.69
N ILE A 472 -7.76 13.10 14.77
CA ILE A 472 -8.75 12.05 14.95
C ILE A 472 -10.14 12.68 14.85
N THR A 473 -10.90 12.35 13.81
CA THR A 473 -12.17 13.00 13.44
C THR A 473 -13.33 12.04 13.60
N SER A 474 -14.41 12.43 14.29
CA SER A 474 -15.61 11.61 14.39
C SER A 474 -16.37 11.57 13.06
N CYS A 475 -16.80 10.38 12.64
CA CYS A 475 -17.60 10.20 11.43
C CYS A 475 -19.09 10.56 11.61
N LYS A 476 -19.52 10.98 12.80
CA LYS A 476 -20.89 11.44 13.15
C LYS A 476 -21.16 12.87 12.72
N ASP A 477 -20.21 13.78 12.98
CA ASP A 477 -20.39 15.22 12.78
C ASP A 477 -19.16 15.94 12.21
N GLY A 478 -18.04 15.23 11.99
CA GLY A 478 -16.83 15.79 11.41
C GLY A 478 -15.98 16.64 12.36
N ARG A 479 -16.32 16.69 13.65
CA ARG A 479 -15.50 17.33 14.69
C ARG A 479 -14.34 16.42 15.09
N CYS A 480 -13.30 17.00 15.68
CA CYS A 480 -12.07 16.34 16.08
C CYS A 480 -12.01 16.16 17.60
N MET A 481 -11.37 15.07 18.03
CA MET A 481 -11.05 14.80 19.43
C MET A 481 -10.04 15.85 19.95
N GLU A 482 -10.38 16.55 21.02
CA GLU A 482 -9.63 17.66 21.59
C GLU A 482 -9.54 17.58 23.12
N VAL A 483 -8.37 17.89 23.68
CA VAL A 483 -8.23 18.10 25.13
C VAL A 483 -8.79 19.46 25.55
N HIS A 484 -9.75 19.47 26.47
CA HIS A 484 -10.40 20.68 26.95
C HIS A 484 -9.39 21.73 27.43
N ASN A 485 -9.52 22.98 26.94
CA ASN A 485 -8.69 24.14 27.30
C ASN A 485 -7.17 23.92 27.23
N PHE A 486 -6.67 22.92 26.51
CA PHE A 486 -5.24 22.56 26.50
C PHE A 486 -4.67 22.24 27.88
N GLU A 487 -5.54 21.92 28.85
CA GLU A 487 -5.13 21.67 30.23
C GLU A 487 -4.36 20.35 30.34
N THR A 488 -3.46 20.28 31.31
CA THR A 488 -2.61 19.12 31.57
C THR A 488 -2.90 18.48 32.94
N ALA A 489 -4.03 18.83 33.55
CA ALA A 489 -4.43 18.28 34.84
C ALA A 489 -4.97 16.84 34.66
N ASN A 490 -4.82 16.01 35.69
CA ASN A 490 -5.45 14.70 35.71
C ASN A 490 -6.98 14.86 35.77
N GLY A 491 -7.69 14.12 34.92
CA GLY A 491 -9.13 14.20 34.74
C GLY A 491 -9.60 15.27 33.74
N THR A 492 -8.71 16.03 33.10
CA THR A 492 -9.11 16.99 32.05
C THR A 492 -9.89 16.26 30.95
N ASN A 493 -11.03 16.83 30.56
CA ASN A 493 -11.94 16.19 29.63
C ASN A 493 -11.40 16.11 28.20
N VAL A 494 -11.82 15.07 27.46
CA VAL A 494 -11.64 14.99 26.01
C VAL A 494 -12.98 15.23 25.32
N GLU A 495 -13.04 16.25 24.49
CA GLU A 495 -14.25 16.77 23.87
C GLU A 495 -14.15 16.86 22.33
N MET A 496 -15.25 17.24 21.69
CA MET A 496 -15.38 17.29 20.23
C MET A 496 -15.46 18.72 19.71
N ASN A 497 -14.40 19.18 19.03
CA ASN A 497 -14.30 20.54 18.50
C ASN A 497 -13.93 20.61 17.02
N ASN A 498 -14.18 21.76 16.38
CA ASN A 498 -13.82 21.98 14.98
C ASN A 498 -12.30 22.02 14.81
N TRP A 499 -11.79 21.39 13.75
CA TRP A 499 -10.35 21.40 13.45
C TRP A 499 -9.80 22.83 13.30
N SER A 500 -8.89 23.19 14.21
CA SER A 500 -8.15 24.45 14.20
C SER A 500 -6.63 24.25 14.10
N ASN A 501 -6.17 22.99 14.02
CA ASN A 501 -4.75 22.61 13.95
C ASN A 501 -3.94 23.09 15.17
N ASN A 502 -4.59 23.10 16.33
CA ASN A 502 -3.98 23.42 17.61
C ASN A 502 -3.29 22.17 18.21
N SER A 503 -2.56 22.32 19.32
CA SER A 503 -1.84 21.19 19.96
C SER A 503 -2.75 20.22 20.72
N ALA A 504 -3.93 20.65 21.18
CA ALA A 504 -4.89 19.79 21.89
C ALA A 504 -5.64 18.82 20.95
N GLN A 505 -5.66 19.08 19.64
CA GLN A 505 -6.29 18.23 18.62
C GLN A 505 -5.33 17.25 17.93
N LYS A 506 -4.08 17.20 18.37
CA LYS A 506 -3.01 16.42 17.76
C LYS A 506 -2.60 15.30 18.70
N TRP A 507 -2.76 14.07 18.24
CA TRP A 507 -2.58 12.88 19.06
C TRP A 507 -1.39 12.06 18.58
N PHE A 508 -0.38 11.92 19.44
CA PHE A 508 0.70 10.96 19.25
C PHE A 508 0.26 9.61 19.79
N ILE A 509 0.50 8.56 19.02
CA ILE A 509 0.07 7.20 19.37
C ILE A 509 1.32 6.35 19.58
N TYR A 510 1.38 5.66 20.71
CA TYR A 510 2.50 4.79 21.12
C TYR A 510 2.02 3.36 21.37
N GLY A 511 2.94 2.41 21.52
CA GLY A 511 2.62 1.02 21.86
C GLY A 511 2.83 0.03 20.71
N ASN A 512 2.43 -1.23 20.91
CA ASN A 512 2.61 -2.32 19.94
C ASN A 512 1.25 -2.73 19.33
N SER A 513 1.27 -3.56 18.29
CA SER A 513 0.05 -3.97 17.58
C SER A 513 -1.03 -4.51 18.54
N GLY A 514 -2.12 -3.74 18.71
CA GLY A 514 -3.25 -4.07 19.59
C GLY A 514 -3.28 -3.35 20.95
N HIS A 515 -2.17 -2.75 21.39
CA HIS A 515 -2.02 -2.10 22.69
C HIS A 515 -1.42 -0.71 22.51
N TYR A 516 -2.29 0.29 22.37
CA TYR A 516 -1.92 1.66 22.04
C TYR A 516 -2.26 2.64 23.16
N LYS A 517 -1.36 3.60 23.37
CA LYS A 517 -1.59 4.77 24.23
C LYS A 517 -1.70 6.03 23.37
N PHE A 518 -2.59 6.93 23.75
CA PHE A 518 -2.83 8.19 23.04
C PHE A 518 -2.37 9.38 23.89
N ARG A 519 -1.47 10.20 23.37
CA ARG A 519 -1.02 11.42 24.04
C ARG A 519 -1.34 12.64 23.20
N ALA A 520 -1.99 13.63 23.80
CA ALA A 520 -2.20 14.92 23.15
C ALA A 520 -0.89 15.73 23.10
N ALA A 521 -0.67 16.46 22.00
CA ALA A 521 0.54 17.26 21.80
C ALA A 521 0.64 18.48 22.73
N CYS A 522 -0.46 18.85 23.42
CA CYS A 522 -0.48 19.94 24.39
C CYS A 522 0.09 19.57 25.78
N GLY A 523 0.32 18.28 26.06
CA GLY A 523 0.76 17.82 27.39
C GLY A 523 1.53 16.49 27.40
N SER A 524 1.76 15.96 28.60
CA SER A 524 2.39 14.65 28.84
C SER A 524 1.41 13.54 29.18
N ASN A 525 0.16 13.89 29.54
CA ASN A 525 -0.88 12.96 29.96
C ASN A 525 -1.40 12.10 28.78
N MET A 526 -1.92 10.93 29.12
CA MET A 526 -2.49 9.93 28.22
C MET A 526 -4.02 10.00 28.24
N LEU A 527 -4.65 9.60 27.13
CA LEU A 527 -6.06 9.25 27.10
C LEU A 527 -6.30 8.12 28.09
N ASP A 528 -7.33 8.25 28.92
CA ASP A 528 -7.57 7.40 30.07
C ASP A 528 -9.08 7.23 30.29
N LEU A 529 -9.48 6.02 30.64
CA LEU A 529 -10.82 5.70 31.10
C LEU A 529 -10.99 6.14 32.56
N ILE A 530 -11.58 7.32 32.75
CA ILE A 530 -11.64 7.99 34.05
C ILE A 530 -12.32 7.10 35.10
N GLY A 531 -11.61 6.87 36.21
CA GLY A 531 -12.03 5.95 37.28
C GLY A 531 -11.47 4.52 37.15
N GLY A 532 -10.73 4.24 36.07
CA GLY A 532 -10.09 2.96 35.80
C GLY A 532 -10.99 1.93 35.11
N SER A 533 -10.39 0.93 34.47
CA SER A 533 -11.10 -0.12 33.72
C SER A 533 -12.08 -0.93 34.56
N GLN A 534 -11.81 -1.14 35.85
CA GLN A 534 -12.69 -1.90 36.75
C GLN A 534 -14.01 -1.19 37.08
N SER A 535 -14.03 0.14 37.04
CA SER A 535 -15.21 0.95 37.36
C SER A 535 -15.96 1.42 36.11
N ALA A 536 -15.49 1.02 34.93
CA ALA A 536 -16.04 1.48 33.67
C ALA A 536 -17.39 0.83 33.37
N ALA A 537 -18.31 1.63 32.84
CA ALA A 537 -19.62 1.24 32.38
C ALA A 537 -19.95 1.94 31.05
N ASP A 538 -21.07 1.57 30.44
CA ASP A 538 -21.56 2.21 29.21
C ASP A 538 -21.76 3.72 29.42
N GLY A 539 -20.98 4.54 28.72
CA GLY A 539 -20.97 5.99 28.88
C GLY A 539 -19.89 6.55 29.83
N SER A 540 -18.98 5.71 30.35
CA SER A 540 -17.84 6.17 31.14
C SER A 540 -16.99 7.21 30.38
N ASN A 541 -16.52 8.24 31.07
CA ASN A 541 -15.81 9.33 30.42
C ASN A 541 -14.38 8.95 29.98
N LEU A 542 -13.94 9.41 28.80
CA LEU A 542 -12.53 9.40 28.42
C LEU A 542 -11.93 10.78 28.68
N GLY A 543 -10.85 10.83 29.46
CA GLY A 543 -10.17 12.06 29.84
C GLY A 543 -8.66 11.90 29.78
N MET A 544 -7.93 12.91 30.26
CA MET A 544 -6.48 12.91 30.32
C MET A 544 -5.98 12.54 31.71
N TRP A 545 -5.04 11.60 31.82
CA TRP A 545 -4.42 11.22 33.09
C TRP A 545 -2.92 10.98 32.94
N GLU A 546 -2.15 11.16 34.01
CA GLU A 546 -0.71 10.85 34.01
C GLU A 546 -0.46 9.38 33.64
N GLU A 547 0.64 9.11 32.92
CA GLU A 547 0.96 7.75 32.48
C GLU A 547 1.20 6.83 33.70
N ASN A 548 0.42 5.75 33.82
CA ASN A 548 0.41 4.91 35.03
C ASN A 548 0.39 3.39 34.77
N GLU A 549 0.66 2.97 33.53
CA GLU A 549 0.73 1.56 33.10
C GLU A 549 -0.52 0.72 33.36
N THR A 550 -1.67 1.35 33.60
CA THR A 550 -2.94 0.64 33.79
C THR A 550 -3.65 0.38 32.46
N ASP A 551 -4.48 -0.65 32.44
CA ASP A 551 -5.31 -1.00 31.28
C ASP A 551 -6.34 0.08 30.93
N ALA A 552 -6.57 1.08 31.81
CA ALA A 552 -7.42 2.23 31.53
C ALA A 552 -6.84 3.14 30.43
N GLN A 553 -5.52 3.07 30.21
CA GLN A 553 -4.79 3.84 29.20
C GLN A 553 -4.43 3.02 27.96
N ASP A 554 -4.84 1.75 27.94
CA ASP A 554 -4.50 0.81 26.89
C ASP A 554 -5.67 0.60 25.94
N PHE A 555 -5.43 0.89 24.66
CA PHE A 555 -6.46 0.91 23.62
C PHE A 555 -6.03 0.13 22.37
N SER A 556 -6.93 -0.66 21.81
CA SER A 556 -6.83 -1.17 20.46
C SER A 556 -7.34 -0.14 19.44
N ILE A 557 -6.65 -0.05 18.30
CA ILE A 557 -7.13 0.68 17.12
C ILE A 557 -7.50 -0.36 16.07
N TRP A 558 -8.80 -0.56 15.87
CA TRP A 558 -9.31 -1.53 14.91
C TRP A 558 -9.59 -0.86 13.57
N ILE A 559 -8.69 -1.04 12.59
CA ILE A 559 -8.83 -0.44 11.25
C ILE A 559 -9.97 -1.09 10.46
N LEU A 560 -10.80 -0.26 9.82
CA LEU A 560 -11.97 -0.67 9.03
C LEU A 560 -11.64 -0.62 7.53
N GLU A 561 -11.11 -1.73 7.01
CA GLU A 561 -10.57 -1.81 5.64
C GLU A 561 -11.62 -1.70 4.52
N GLY A 562 -12.92 -1.69 4.85
CA GLY A 562 -14.02 -1.55 3.90
C GLY A 562 -14.60 -0.13 3.76
N ILE A 563 -14.25 0.80 4.66
CA ILE A 563 -14.84 2.14 4.69
C ILE A 563 -14.05 3.09 3.79
N LYS A 564 -14.72 3.64 2.78
CA LYS A 564 -14.19 4.57 1.77
C LYS A 564 -14.45 6.04 2.11
N GLY A 565 -15.46 6.34 2.93
CA GLY A 565 -15.85 7.71 3.20
C GLY A 565 -16.98 7.88 4.22
N THR A 566 -17.16 9.10 4.72
CA THR A 566 -18.34 9.51 5.50
C THR A 566 -19.20 10.48 4.70
N LEU A 567 -20.53 10.28 4.70
CA LEU A 567 -21.49 11.09 3.97
C LEU A 567 -21.55 12.54 4.44
N ILE A 568 -21.00 12.89 5.60
CA ILE A 568 -20.89 14.29 6.07
C ILE A 568 -20.22 15.18 5.02
N ASN A 569 -19.28 14.62 4.26
CA ASN A 569 -18.53 15.32 3.22
C ASN A 569 -19.14 15.14 1.81
N ALA A 570 -20.27 14.44 1.68
CA ALA A 570 -20.93 14.22 0.40
C ALA A 570 -21.72 15.44 -0.07
N GLU A 571 -21.83 15.60 -1.39
CA GLU A 571 -22.66 16.63 -2.02
C GLU A 571 -24.00 15.99 -2.44
N MET A 572 -25.10 16.40 -1.79
CA MET A 572 -26.46 15.97 -2.13
C MET A 572 -27.16 16.99 -3.05
N THR A 573 -27.62 16.52 -4.20
CA THR A 573 -28.40 17.30 -5.18
C THR A 573 -29.79 16.72 -5.30
N LEU A 574 -30.80 17.60 -5.34
CA LEU A 574 -32.20 17.23 -5.57
C LEU A 574 -32.57 17.55 -7.01
N GLY A 575 -33.28 16.65 -7.69
CA GLY A 575 -33.81 16.88 -9.04
C GLY A 575 -34.84 18.01 -9.06
N LYS A 576 -35.57 18.19 -7.94
CA LYS A 576 -36.42 19.35 -7.68
C LYS A 576 -36.25 19.78 -6.23
N GLU A 577 -35.95 21.06 -6.01
CA GLU A 577 -35.90 21.67 -4.67
C GLU A 577 -37.28 22.18 -4.21
N GLU A 578 -38.26 22.20 -5.12
CA GLU A 578 -39.65 22.58 -4.84
C GLU A 578 -40.65 21.66 -5.55
N CYS A 579 -41.76 21.37 -4.89
CA CYS A 579 -42.89 20.63 -5.46
C CYS A 579 -44.23 21.16 -4.93
N SER A 580 -45.35 20.80 -5.56
CA SER A 580 -46.69 21.22 -5.12
C SER A 580 -47.39 20.11 -4.34
N TYR A 581 -48.16 20.50 -3.32
CA TYR A 581 -49.03 19.59 -2.58
C TYR A 581 -50.04 18.90 -3.53
N ASP A 582 -50.24 17.59 -3.37
CA ASP A 582 -51.24 16.80 -4.10
C ASP A 582 -51.85 15.67 -3.26
N GLY A 583 -51.62 15.71 -1.93
CA GLY A 583 -52.05 14.67 -1.00
C GLY A 583 -51.13 13.44 -0.91
N LYS A 584 -50.01 13.39 -1.65
CA LYS A 584 -49.05 12.26 -1.62
C LYS A 584 -47.69 12.67 -1.08
N ALA A 585 -46.97 11.70 -0.52
CA ALA A 585 -45.59 11.85 -0.06
C ALA A 585 -44.66 12.24 -1.23
N LYS A 586 -43.75 13.17 -0.96
CA LYS A 586 -42.81 13.74 -1.93
C LYS A 586 -41.43 13.12 -1.78
N THR A 587 -40.95 12.53 -2.87
CA THR A 587 -39.64 11.89 -2.96
C THR A 587 -38.93 12.42 -4.21
N PRO A 588 -38.34 13.64 -4.15
CA PRO A 588 -37.57 14.16 -5.29
C PRO A 588 -36.41 13.22 -5.63
N ASP A 589 -36.04 13.17 -6.91
CA ASP A 589 -34.85 12.41 -7.34
C ASP A 589 -33.62 12.95 -6.61
N ILE A 590 -32.81 12.06 -6.05
CA ILE A 590 -31.63 12.43 -5.26
C ILE A 590 -30.38 11.88 -5.92
N THR A 591 -29.36 12.72 -6.01
CA THR A 591 -28.01 12.31 -6.43
C THR A 591 -27.03 12.69 -5.32
N ILE A 592 -26.29 11.71 -4.82
CA ILE A 592 -25.25 11.90 -3.81
C ILE A 592 -23.89 11.66 -4.44
N MET A 593 -22.96 12.59 -4.27
CA MET A 593 -21.59 12.46 -4.77
C MET A 593 -20.57 12.55 -3.65
N MET A 594 -19.58 11.65 -3.67
CA MET A 594 -18.37 11.74 -2.87
C MET A 594 -17.20 12.13 -3.78
N GLY A 595 -16.84 13.42 -3.79
CA GLY A 595 -15.80 13.91 -4.68
C GLY A 595 -16.20 13.86 -6.16
N THR A 596 -15.75 12.85 -6.91
CA THR A 596 -16.14 12.61 -8.31
C THR A 596 -17.09 11.43 -8.48
N ASP A 597 -17.29 10.65 -7.41
CA ASP A 597 -17.96 9.36 -7.49
C ASP A 597 -19.43 9.57 -7.13
N THR A 598 -20.33 9.14 -8.02
CA THR A 598 -21.77 9.10 -7.75
C THR A 598 -22.06 7.85 -6.94
N LEU A 599 -22.69 8.03 -5.79
CA LEU A 599 -23.05 6.94 -4.90
C LEU A 599 -24.36 6.29 -5.35
N THR A 600 -24.50 4.99 -5.08
CA THR A 600 -25.66 4.20 -5.47
C THR A 600 -26.57 3.95 -4.26
N GLU A 601 -27.84 4.31 -4.36
CA GLU A 601 -28.84 4.05 -3.33
C GLU A 601 -28.99 2.54 -3.06
N ASN A 602 -29.23 2.17 -1.80
CA ASN A 602 -29.32 0.83 -1.24
C ASN A 602 -28.03 0.00 -1.25
N VAL A 603 -26.97 0.48 -1.92
CA VAL A 603 -25.61 -0.08 -1.88
C VAL A 603 -24.73 0.77 -0.96
N ASP A 604 -24.59 2.06 -1.28
CA ASP A 604 -23.71 3.01 -0.60
C ASP A 604 -24.42 3.85 0.47
N TYR A 605 -25.74 3.99 0.36
CA TYR A 605 -26.56 4.74 1.31
C TYR A 605 -28.03 4.30 1.26
N THR A 606 -28.80 4.64 2.28
CA THR A 606 -30.28 4.55 2.29
C THR A 606 -30.89 5.92 2.54
N LEU A 607 -32.09 6.17 2.02
CA LEU A 607 -32.81 7.43 2.18
C LEU A 607 -33.97 7.29 3.17
N THR A 608 -34.17 8.33 3.98
CA THR A 608 -35.37 8.54 4.78
C THR A 608 -35.89 9.96 4.58
N PHE A 609 -37.21 10.12 4.62
CA PHE A 609 -37.88 11.41 4.45
C PHE A 609 -38.72 11.74 5.68
N SER A 610 -38.71 13.00 6.10
CA SER A 610 -39.61 13.54 7.12
C SER A 610 -40.38 14.74 6.57
N ASP A 611 -41.58 14.96 7.12
CA ASP A 611 -42.43 16.11 6.80
C ASP A 611 -42.73 16.27 5.30
N ASN A 612 -42.77 15.15 4.56
CA ASN A 612 -42.78 15.15 3.10
C ASN A 612 -44.17 14.99 2.46
N VAL A 613 -45.25 15.21 3.20
CA VAL A 613 -46.63 15.10 2.68
C VAL A 613 -47.31 16.47 2.62
N ASN A 614 -47.34 17.19 3.74
CA ASN A 614 -48.01 18.48 3.86
C ASN A 614 -47.16 19.61 3.28
N ALA A 615 -47.80 20.72 2.90
CA ALA A 615 -47.08 21.91 2.47
C ALA A 615 -46.23 22.47 3.62
N GLY A 616 -44.97 22.81 3.33
CA GLY A 616 -43.96 23.16 4.33
C GLY A 616 -42.54 22.79 3.89
N THR A 617 -41.64 22.68 4.87
CA THR A 617 -40.25 22.26 4.66
C THR A 617 -40.12 20.78 4.95
N ALA A 618 -39.83 19.98 3.92
CA ALA A 618 -39.54 18.56 4.04
C ALA A 618 -38.03 18.32 4.12
N THR A 619 -37.61 17.27 4.82
CA THR A 619 -36.20 16.89 4.94
C THR A 619 -35.96 15.50 4.37
N VAL A 620 -34.89 15.35 3.60
CA VAL A 620 -34.34 14.04 3.25
C VAL A 620 -33.01 13.82 3.95
N THR A 621 -32.84 12.63 4.51
CA THR A 621 -31.63 12.17 5.18
C THR A 621 -31.08 10.95 4.44
N ALA A 622 -29.83 11.04 4.01
CA ALA A 622 -29.09 9.91 3.49
C ALA A 622 -28.16 9.36 4.57
N THR A 623 -28.28 8.06 4.84
CA THR A 623 -27.45 7.33 5.81
C THR A 623 -26.49 6.41 5.07
N GLY A 624 -25.19 6.52 5.35
CA GLY A 624 -24.16 5.70 4.73
C GLY A 624 -24.39 4.22 5.01
N LYS A 625 -24.11 3.39 4.01
CA LYS A 625 -24.21 1.94 4.05
C LYS A 625 -23.00 1.32 3.34
N GLY A 626 -22.66 0.08 3.72
CA GLY A 626 -21.58 -0.67 3.08
C GLY A 626 -20.23 0.03 3.27
N SER A 627 -19.64 0.50 2.17
CA SER A 627 -18.37 1.23 2.20
C SER A 627 -18.46 2.67 2.72
N TYR A 628 -19.65 3.18 3.04
CA TYR A 628 -19.81 4.54 3.54
C TYR A 628 -20.49 4.55 4.90
N THR A 629 -20.13 5.54 5.72
CA THR A 629 -20.72 5.78 7.04
C THR A 629 -21.23 7.22 7.16
N GLY A 630 -21.77 7.60 8.32
CA GLY A 630 -22.28 8.93 8.60
C GLY A 630 -23.57 9.28 7.86
N GLN A 631 -24.00 10.52 7.99
CA GLN A 631 -25.24 11.01 7.39
C GLN A 631 -25.03 12.36 6.71
N CYS A 632 -25.84 12.63 5.69
CA CYS A 632 -26.04 13.99 5.18
C CYS A 632 -27.52 14.26 4.96
N THR A 633 -27.94 15.50 5.11
CA THR A 633 -29.34 15.91 5.00
C THR A 633 -29.49 17.06 4.02
N LYS A 634 -30.67 17.14 3.40
CA LYS A 634 -31.05 18.30 2.59
C LYS A 634 -32.54 18.57 2.73
N GLN A 635 -32.90 19.84 2.69
CA GLN A 635 -34.29 20.30 2.78
C GLN A 635 -34.83 20.66 1.39
N PHE A 636 -36.14 20.48 1.20
CA PHE A 636 -36.88 20.93 0.02
C PHE A 636 -38.27 21.44 0.42
N THR A 637 -38.87 22.25 -0.44
CA THR A 637 -40.14 22.92 -0.15
C THR A 637 -41.32 22.23 -0.84
N ILE A 638 -42.40 22.02 -0.09
CA ILE A 638 -43.70 21.61 -0.61
C ILE A 638 -44.60 22.85 -0.60
N ASN A 639 -44.81 23.42 -1.78
CA ASN A 639 -45.68 24.57 -2.02
C ASN A 639 -47.15 24.18 -1.87
N LYS A 640 -47.96 25.10 -1.32
CA LYS A 640 -49.42 24.95 -1.24
C LYS A 640 -50.03 24.82 -2.63
N ALA A 641 -51.04 23.96 -2.78
CA ALA A 641 -51.80 23.80 -4.02
C ALA A 641 -52.91 24.86 -4.17
N GLU A 642 -53.39 25.05 -5.38
CA GLU A 642 -54.62 25.84 -5.61
C GLU A 642 -55.85 25.08 -5.09
N GLN A 643 -56.79 25.77 -4.47
CA GLN A 643 -58.06 25.15 -4.03
C GLN A 643 -59.00 24.95 -5.21
N LYS A 644 -59.69 23.80 -5.22
CA LYS A 644 -60.84 23.59 -6.11
C LYS A 644 -62.07 24.18 -5.44
N LEU A 645 -62.53 25.32 -5.97
CA LEU A 645 -63.71 26.04 -5.49
C LEU A 645 -64.74 26.10 -6.62
N SER A 646 -65.97 25.65 -6.37
CA SER A 646 -67.11 25.78 -7.29
C SER A 646 -68.32 26.31 -6.55
N ALA A 647 -69.06 27.23 -7.17
CA ALA A 647 -70.30 27.78 -6.64
C ALA A 647 -71.32 27.97 -7.76
N TYR A 648 -72.57 27.59 -7.54
CA TYR A 648 -73.67 27.78 -8.50
C TYR A 648 -75.03 27.95 -7.79
N LEU A 649 -75.99 28.54 -8.51
CA LEU A 649 -77.40 28.62 -8.11
C LEU A 649 -78.19 27.51 -8.81
N SER A 650 -79.24 27.04 -8.14
CA SER A 650 -80.17 26.08 -8.72
C SER A 650 -81.10 26.74 -9.75
N SER A 651 -81.32 28.05 -9.64
CA SER A 651 -82.15 28.85 -10.55
C SER A 651 -81.31 29.89 -11.29
N ASP A 652 -81.60 30.12 -12.58
CA ASP A 652 -80.96 31.18 -13.38
C ASP A 652 -81.37 32.60 -12.93
N THR A 653 -82.49 32.71 -12.21
CA THR A 653 -83.14 33.95 -11.75
C THR A 653 -83.83 33.72 -10.41
N ILE A 654 -83.74 34.69 -9.49
CA ILE A 654 -84.48 34.71 -8.22
C ILE A 654 -85.56 35.78 -8.33
N LYS A 655 -86.74 35.61 -7.72
CA LYS A 655 -87.75 36.67 -7.68
C LYS A 655 -87.54 37.55 -6.45
N GLU A 656 -87.86 38.84 -6.58
CA GLU A 656 -87.78 39.77 -5.45
C GLU A 656 -88.59 39.25 -4.25
N GLY A 657 -87.98 39.23 -3.07
CA GLY A 657 -88.55 38.69 -1.83
C GLY A 657 -88.27 37.20 -1.57
N ASP A 658 -87.85 36.43 -2.57
CA ASP A 658 -87.48 35.03 -2.41
C ASP A 658 -86.04 34.87 -1.88
N THR A 659 -85.75 33.69 -1.31
CA THR A 659 -84.41 33.31 -0.86
C THR A 659 -83.90 32.08 -1.62
N GLU A 660 -82.60 32.02 -1.88
CA GLU A 660 -81.95 30.87 -2.50
C GLU A 660 -80.58 30.57 -1.87
N LYS A 661 -80.28 29.30 -1.63
CA LYS A 661 -78.98 28.89 -1.08
C LYS A 661 -77.99 28.61 -2.20
N ILE A 662 -76.79 29.19 -2.11
CA ILE A 662 -75.70 28.92 -3.06
C ILE A 662 -75.18 27.49 -2.81
N ASN A 663 -75.14 26.67 -3.86
CA ASN A 663 -74.51 25.36 -3.82
C ASN A 663 -73.00 25.53 -3.99
N ILE A 664 -72.21 25.14 -2.98
CA ILE A 664 -70.77 25.41 -2.94
C ILE A 664 -70.03 24.12 -2.62
N SER A 665 -68.93 23.90 -3.35
CA SER A 665 -67.92 22.89 -3.02
C SER A 665 -66.59 23.60 -2.82
N ALA A 666 -66.03 23.49 -1.62
CA ALA A 666 -64.77 24.10 -1.22
C ALA A 666 -64.02 23.21 -0.22
N GLN A 667 -62.70 23.37 -0.14
CA GLN A 667 -61.84 22.72 0.85
C GLN A 667 -61.58 23.71 1.99
N GLY A 668 -62.41 23.67 3.04
CA GLY A 668 -62.25 24.53 4.23
C GLY A 668 -63.35 25.57 4.43
N THR A 669 -63.08 26.56 5.30
CA THR A 669 -64.05 27.63 5.62
C THR A 669 -64.16 28.66 4.49
N VAL A 670 -65.39 28.95 4.08
CA VAL A 670 -65.73 29.97 3.07
C VAL A 670 -66.33 31.22 3.71
N ILE A 671 -66.16 32.37 3.06
CA ILE A 671 -66.76 33.66 3.43
C ILE A 671 -67.51 34.22 2.23
N PHE A 672 -68.64 34.88 2.49
CA PHE A 672 -69.51 35.49 1.48
C PHE A 672 -69.48 37.02 1.56
N SER A 673 -69.68 37.67 0.42
CA SER A 673 -69.92 39.11 0.35
C SER A 673 -70.75 39.43 -0.90
N SER A 674 -71.65 40.40 -0.79
CA SER A 674 -72.41 40.94 -1.92
C SER A 674 -71.78 42.25 -2.38
N ASP A 675 -71.65 42.48 -3.68
CA ASP A 675 -71.19 43.77 -4.21
C ASP A 675 -72.28 44.85 -4.19
N ASN A 676 -73.55 44.45 -4.14
CA ASN A 676 -74.70 45.34 -3.98
C ASN A 676 -75.84 44.66 -3.17
N GLU A 677 -75.89 45.00 -1.87
CA GLU A 677 -76.88 44.50 -0.91
C GLU A 677 -78.30 45.08 -1.09
N ASP A 678 -78.46 46.15 -1.87
CA ASP A 678 -79.78 46.70 -2.20
C ASP A 678 -80.53 45.81 -3.21
N ILE A 679 -79.81 44.97 -3.95
CA ILE A 679 -80.35 44.01 -4.92
C ILE A 679 -80.43 42.60 -4.32
N ALA A 680 -79.36 42.13 -3.66
CA ALA A 680 -79.41 40.89 -2.90
C ALA A 680 -78.38 40.85 -1.76
N LYS A 681 -78.80 40.36 -0.59
CA LYS A 681 -77.94 40.11 0.58
C LYS A 681 -77.54 38.65 0.65
N VAL A 682 -76.40 38.35 1.26
CA VAL A 682 -75.95 36.97 1.51
C VAL A 682 -75.57 36.79 2.97
N SER A 683 -76.07 35.73 3.60
CA SER A 683 -75.76 35.38 4.99
C SER A 683 -74.43 34.63 5.13
N GLU A 684 -73.97 34.43 6.36
CA GLU A 684 -72.77 33.64 6.67
C GLU A 684 -72.87 32.17 6.25
N ASP A 685 -74.09 31.63 6.15
CA ASP A 685 -74.35 30.25 5.70
C ASP A 685 -74.65 30.13 4.18
N GLY A 686 -74.45 31.22 3.44
CA GLY A 686 -74.54 31.24 1.97
C GLY A 686 -75.96 31.29 1.42
N VAL A 687 -76.92 31.79 2.19
CA VAL A 687 -78.30 32.01 1.74
C VAL A 687 -78.43 33.44 1.22
N ILE A 688 -78.89 33.56 -0.03
CA ILE A 688 -79.16 34.83 -0.70
C ILE A 688 -80.60 35.24 -0.41
N THR A 689 -80.81 36.51 -0.11
CA THR A 689 -82.12 37.15 -0.01
C THR A 689 -82.23 38.25 -1.06
N ALA A 690 -83.17 38.11 -2.00
CA ALA A 690 -83.41 39.10 -3.06
C ALA A 690 -84.16 40.32 -2.51
N THR A 691 -83.53 41.48 -2.55
CA THR A 691 -83.99 42.72 -1.90
C THR A 691 -84.39 43.83 -2.88
N GLY A 692 -84.01 43.71 -4.17
CA GLY A 692 -84.39 44.66 -5.21
C GLY A 692 -84.07 44.16 -6.63
N PHE A 693 -84.67 44.79 -7.65
CA PHE A 693 -84.51 44.38 -9.05
C PHE A 693 -83.14 44.73 -9.63
N GLY A 694 -82.56 43.80 -10.40
CA GLY A 694 -81.31 44.04 -11.11
C GLY A 694 -80.36 42.85 -11.05
N LYS A 695 -79.07 43.12 -11.27
CA LYS A 695 -77.99 42.14 -11.20
C LYS A 695 -76.99 42.55 -10.14
N THR A 696 -76.60 41.60 -9.30
CA THR A 696 -75.59 41.77 -8.25
C THR A 696 -74.65 40.56 -8.24
N ILE A 697 -73.44 40.71 -7.75
CA ILE A 697 -72.42 39.66 -7.71
C ILE A 697 -72.17 39.27 -6.26
N ILE A 698 -72.36 37.98 -5.97
CA ILE A 698 -71.92 37.39 -4.72
C ILE A 698 -70.51 36.84 -4.91
N THR A 699 -69.58 37.30 -4.09
CA THR A 699 -68.20 36.81 -4.03
C THR A 699 -68.05 35.81 -2.89
N ILE A 700 -67.56 34.61 -3.22
CA ILE A 700 -67.27 33.52 -2.29
C ILE A 700 -65.76 33.35 -2.21
N LYS A 701 -65.18 33.55 -1.02
CA LYS A 701 -63.74 33.38 -0.77
C LYS A 701 -63.49 32.19 0.16
N ALA A 702 -62.76 31.19 -0.32
CA ALA A 702 -62.21 30.12 0.51
C ALA A 702 -60.87 30.55 1.13
N LYS A 703 -60.75 30.45 2.46
CA LYS A 703 -59.53 30.88 3.18
C LYS A 703 -58.34 29.97 2.89
N ALA A 704 -57.13 30.49 2.94
CA ALA A 704 -55.92 29.67 2.85
C ALA A 704 -55.79 28.74 4.07
N GLU A 705 -55.45 27.48 3.83
CA GLU A 705 -55.24 26.45 4.86
C GLU A 705 -53.78 25.94 4.86
N GLN A 706 -53.46 24.91 5.65
CA GLN A 706 -52.11 24.33 5.72
C GLN A 706 -51.59 23.95 4.33
N ASN A 707 -52.40 23.28 3.52
CA ASN A 707 -51.98 22.67 2.26
C ASN A 707 -52.43 23.42 1.00
N TYR A 708 -53.37 24.37 1.11
CA TYR A 708 -53.96 25.05 -0.03
C TYR A 708 -53.94 26.58 0.09
N LYS A 709 -53.73 27.27 -1.04
CA LYS A 709 -53.80 28.73 -1.16
C LYS A 709 -55.24 29.22 -1.12
N GLU A 710 -55.48 30.48 -0.80
CA GLU A 710 -56.83 31.05 -0.89
C GLU A 710 -57.38 31.02 -2.33
N ALA A 711 -58.70 30.85 -2.48
CA ALA A 711 -59.38 30.89 -3.77
C ALA A 711 -60.65 31.74 -3.69
N THR A 712 -61.06 32.32 -4.81
CA THR A 712 -62.25 33.17 -4.90
C THR A 712 -63.03 32.85 -6.16
N ILE A 713 -64.36 32.76 -6.04
CA ILE A 713 -65.29 32.60 -7.16
C ILE A 713 -66.45 33.57 -6.98
N THR A 714 -67.05 34.00 -8.08
CA THR A 714 -68.20 34.90 -8.09
C THR A 714 -69.41 34.23 -8.72
N VAL A 715 -70.59 34.50 -8.18
CA VAL A 715 -71.88 34.08 -8.73
C VAL A 715 -72.70 35.33 -9.03
N VAL A 716 -73.25 35.40 -10.24
CA VAL A 716 -74.15 36.50 -10.63
C VAL A 716 -75.57 36.14 -10.21
N VAL A 717 -76.21 37.02 -9.45
CA VAL A 717 -77.62 36.90 -9.04
C VAL A 717 -78.44 37.84 -9.90
N ASN A 718 -79.37 37.29 -10.67
CA ASN A 718 -80.35 38.05 -11.45
C ASN A 718 -81.69 38.03 -10.72
N VAL A 719 -82.20 39.21 -10.32
CA VAL A 719 -83.50 39.33 -9.66
C VAL A 719 -84.55 39.82 -10.65
N GLU A 720 -85.55 38.98 -10.97
CA GLU A 720 -86.58 39.23 -11.99
C GLU A 720 -87.99 39.53 -11.41
N HIS A 721 -88.86 40.04 -12.29
CA HIS A 721 -90.26 40.34 -12.00
C HIS A 721 -91.17 39.10 -12.11
N ALA A 722 -92.19 38.97 -11.25
CA ALA A 722 -93.17 37.89 -11.32
C ALA A 722 -94.47 38.30 -12.07
N TYR A 723 -94.66 37.80 -13.31
CA TYR A 723 -95.87 38.02 -14.13
C TYR A 723 -96.94 36.93 -13.92
N ASN A 724 -98.23 37.26 -14.13
CA ASN A 724 -99.36 36.34 -14.01
C ASN A 724 -99.44 35.30 -15.15
N SER A 725 -100.39 34.36 -15.10
CA SER A 725 -100.51 33.24 -16.06
C SER A 725 -101.09 33.60 -17.44
N GLY A 726 -101.45 34.88 -17.65
CA GLY A 726 -101.95 35.46 -18.90
C GLY A 726 -103.39 35.09 -19.30
N VAL A 727 -104.06 35.97 -20.04
CA VAL A 727 -105.47 35.89 -20.46
C VAL A 727 -105.56 35.75 -22.00
N ILE A 728 -106.35 34.80 -22.52
CA ILE A 728 -106.53 34.54 -23.97
C ILE A 728 -107.47 35.58 -24.58
N LEU A 729 -107.13 36.10 -25.77
CA LEU A 729 -107.87 37.12 -26.50
C LEU A 729 -108.59 36.56 -27.74
N GLU A 730 -108.05 35.53 -28.43
CA GLU A 730 -108.66 34.91 -29.63
C GLU A 730 -108.14 33.45 -29.86
N GLU A 731 -108.98 32.51 -30.36
CA GLU A 731 -108.65 31.06 -30.53
C GLU A 731 -108.28 30.64 -31.97
N ALA A 732 -107.46 29.59 -32.13
CA ALA A 732 -106.85 29.15 -33.40
C ALA A 732 -107.50 27.88 -34.05
N ASN A 733 -107.43 27.74 -35.38
CA ASN A 733 -107.89 26.57 -36.18
C ASN A 733 -106.79 26.02 -37.13
N CYS A 734 -107.08 25.01 -37.97
CA CYS A 734 -106.06 24.30 -38.77
C CYS A 734 -105.41 25.12 -39.92
N ILE A 735 -105.85 26.36 -40.14
CA ILE A 735 -105.23 27.32 -41.08
C ILE A 735 -105.10 28.77 -40.54
N GLN A 736 -105.56 29.10 -39.32
CA GLN A 736 -105.50 30.46 -38.74
C GLN A 736 -105.12 30.52 -37.22
N GLU A 737 -104.19 31.42 -36.84
CA GLU A 737 -103.60 31.61 -35.48
C GLU A 737 -104.47 32.50 -34.53
N GLY A 738 -104.24 32.46 -33.20
CA GLY A 738 -104.88 33.27 -32.13
C GLY A 738 -103.89 34.07 -31.22
N GLU A 739 -104.29 34.65 -30.07
CA GLU A 739 -103.45 35.57 -29.23
C GLU A 739 -103.70 35.59 -27.68
N LYS A 740 -102.70 35.91 -26.82
CA LYS A 740 -102.71 35.91 -25.32
C LYS A 740 -101.89 37.07 -24.64
N LEU A 741 -102.34 37.64 -23.50
CA LEU A 741 -101.74 38.82 -22.76
C LEU A 741 -101.29 38.51 -21.30
N PHE A 742 -100.15 39.05 -20.80
CA PHE A 742 -99.56 38.82 -19.45
C PHE A 742 -99.27 40.12 -18.64
N THR A 743 -99.37 40.10 -17.29
CA THR A 743 -99.20 41.28 -16.37
C THR A 743 -98.47 40.97 -15.04
N CYS A 744 -97.53 41.82 -14.57
CA CYS A 744 -96.84 41.70 -13.27
C CYS A 744 -97.60 42.36 -12.11
N SER A 745 -97.78 41.64 -11.00
CA SER A 745 -98.61 42.07 -9.86
C SER A 745 -97.93 43.04 -8.90
N GLN A 746 -96.60 43.18 -8.94
CA GLN A 746 -95.86 44.06 -8.03
C GLN A 746 -95.45 45.39 -8.67
N CYS A 747 -95.09 45.40 -9.97
CA CYS A 747 -94.67 46.62 -10.68
C CYS A 747 -95.63 47.10 -11.80
N GLY A 748 -96.60 46.27 -12.21
CA GLY A 748 -97.66 46.66 -13.17
C GLY A 748 -97.33 46.56 -14.67
N GLN A 749 -96.13 46.11 -15.09
CA GLN A 749 -95.79 45.96 -16.52
C GLN A 749 -96.58 44.82 -17.23
N THR A 750 -96.81 44.94 -18.56
CA THR A 750 -97.56 43.96 -19.41
C THR A 750 -96.91 43.67 -20.78
N TYR A 751 -97.19 42.49 -21.38
CA TYR A 751 -96.84 42.13 -22.78
C TYR A 751 -97.75 41.02 -23.39
N THR A 752 -97.85 40.91 -24.73
CA THR A 752 -98.66 39.90 -25.46
C THR A 752 -97.83 38.85 -26.24
N LYS A 753 -98.44 37.69 -26.54
CA LYS A 753 -97.86 36.55 -27.29
C LYS A 753 -98.92 35.83 -28.15
N THR A 754 -98.57 35.45 -29.39
CA THR A 754 -99.46 34.73 -30.32
C THR A 754 -99.65 33.25 -29.96
N ILE A 755 -100.82 32.69 -30.28
CA ILE A 755 -101.23 31.28 -30.14
C ILE A 755 -101.22 30.64 -31.56
N PRO A 756 -100.39 29.64 -31.85
CA PRO A 756 -100.28 29.05 -33.19
C PRO A 756 -101.55 28.33 -33.69
N VAL A 757 -101.68 28.13 -35.01
CA VAL A 757 -102.73 27.33 -35.68
C VAL A 757 -102.96 25.98 -35.01
N ASN A 758 -104.21 25.60 -34.78
CA ASN A 758 -104.55 24.28 -34.24
C ASN A 758 -104.68 23.25 -35.38
N ALA A 759 -103.55 22.66 -35.74
CA ALA A 759 -103.42 21.72 -36.85
C ALA A 759 -104.32 20.47 -36.75
N ASP A 760 -104.83 20.10 -35.57
CA ASP A 760 -105.48 18.80 -35.34
C ASP A 760 -107.00 18.77 -35.67
N ALA A 761 -107.60 19.89 -36.08
CA ALA A 761 -109.04 19.96 -36.41
C ALA A 761 -109.33 19.59 -37.90
N HIS A 762 -109.44 18.28 -38.22
CA HIS A 762 -109.64 17.74 -39.58
C HIS A 762 -110.93 16.88 -39.79
N ASN A 763 -111.39 16.72 -41.05
CA ASN A 763 -112.56 15.91 -41.45
C ASN A 763 -112.27 15.05 -42.71
N TRP A 764 -112.22 13.71 -42.60
CA TRP A 764 -111.58 12.79 -43.57
C TRP A 764 -112.55 12.04 -44.54
N SER A 765 -112.08 11.56 -45.70
CA SER A 765 -112.88 10.88 -46.78
C SER A 765 -112.97 9.35 -46.66
N ASP A 766 -113.96 8.66 -47.25
CA ASP A 766 -114.19 7.20 -47.02
C ASP A 766 -113.45 6.22 -47.96
N SER A 767 -112.77 6.68 -49.02
CA SER A 767 -111.98 5.82 -49.92
C SER A 767 -110.55 5.59 -49.41
N ILE A 768 -110.05 4.35 -49.48
CA ILE A 768 -108.73 3.93 -48.98
C ILE A 768 -107.85 3.44 -50.14
N THR A 769 -106.60 3.90 -50.21
CA THR A 769 -105.59 3.47 -51.20
C THR A 769 -104.39 2.81 -50.51
N TYR A 770 -103.85 1.71 -51.04
CA TYR A 770 -102.75 0.94 -50.45
C TYR A 770 -101.46 1.05 -51.27
N LEU A 771 -100.33 1.36 -50.62
CA LEU A 771 -98.99 1.42 -51.23
C LEU A 771 -98.01 0.49 -50.53
N TRP A 772 -97.27 -0.30 -51.33
CA TRP A 772 -96.25 -1.25 -50.88
C TRP A 772 -94.88 -0.87 -51.45
N GLU A 773 -93.99 -0.33 -50.60
CA GLU A 773 -92.59 0.01 -50.93
C GLU A 773 -91.66 -0.46 -49.77
N ASP A 774 -90.49 -1.02 -50.10
CA ASP A 774 -89.44 -1.45 -49.16
C ASP A 774 -89.91 -2.23 -47.91
N GLY A 775 -90.82 -3.20 -48.10
CA GLY A 775 -91.28 -4.09 -47.02
C GLY A 775 -92.26 -3.45 -46.03
N LYS A 776 -92.85 -2.30 -46.39
CA LYS A 776 -93.90 -1.63 -45.62
C LYS A 776 -95.16 -1.46 -46.47
N CYS A 777 -96.32 -1.51 -45.81
CA CYS A 777 -97.61 -1.26 -46.45
C CYS A 777 -98.32 -0.15 -45.70
N THR A 778 -98.79 0.84 -46.44
CA THR A 778 -99.45 2.02 -45.89
C THR A 778 -100.77 2.24 -46.61
N ALA A 779 -101.83 2.42 -45.84
CA ALA A 779 -103.16 2.79 -46.33
C ALA A 779 -103.36 4.31 -46.17
N GLU A 780 -103.87 5.01 -47.18
CA GLU A 780 -104.09 6.47 -47.14
C GLU A 780 -105.57 6.88 -47.34
N ARG A 781 -106.01 7.95 -46.64
CA ARG A 781 -107.28 8.71 -46.81
C ARG A 781 -106.99 10.22 -46.85
N ILE A 782 -107.86 11.05 -47.45
CA ILE A 782 -107.62 12.51 -47.60
C ILE A 782 -108.67 13.39 -46.89
N CYS A 783 -108.29 14.60 -46.47
CA CYS A 783 -109.16 15.57 -45.77
C CYS A 783 -110.07 16.32 -46.74
N ARG A 784 -111.31 16.59 -46.32
CA ARG A 784 -112.31 17.30 -47.14
C ARG A 784 -112.08 18.83 -47.23
N TYR A 785 -111.37 19.43 -46.27
CA TYR A 785 -111.11 20.88 -46.25
C TYR A 785 -109.83 21.31 -46.99
N ASN A 786 -108.87 20.40 -47.16
CA ASN A 786 -107.67 20.60 -47.96
C ASN A 786 -107.17 19.24 -48.47
N SER A 787 -107.17 19.03 -49.78
CA SER A 787 -106.75 17.76 -50.41
C SER A 787 -105.27 17.43 -50.23
N ALA A 788 -104.46 18.38 -49.75
CA ALA A 788 -103.07 18.13 -49.35
C ALA A 788 -102.95 17.50 -47.95
N HIS A 789 -103.97 17.61 -47.10
CA HIS A 789 -103.96 16.94 -45.80
C HIS A 789 -104.38 15.49 -46.00
N LYS A 790 -103.46 14.57 -45.72
CA LYS A 790 -103.67 13.12 -45.79
C LYS A 790 -103.56 12.51 -44.41
N ILE A 791 -104.35 11.49 -44.14
CA ILE A 791 -104.18 10.62 -42.99
C ILE A 791 -103.80 9.22 -43.50
N THR A 792 -102.75 8.65 -42.91
CA THR A 792 -102.18 7.38 -43.32
C THR A 792 -102.19 6.41 -42.15
N ALA A 793 -102.62 5.17 -42.38
CA ALA A 793 -102.49 4.07 -41.43
C ALA A 793 -101.35 3.15 -41.90
N ALA A 794 -100.31 3.01 -41.07
CA ALA A 794 -99.30 2.00 -41.28
C ALA A 794 -99.92 0.63 -40.96
N LEU A 795 -99.86 -0.29 -41.92
CA LEU A 795 -100.42 -1.62 -41.73
C LEU A 795 -99.34 -2.54 -41.17
N SER A 796 -99.70 -3.26 -40.12
CA SER A 796 -98.85 -4.31 -39.57
C SER A 796 -98.81 -5.47 -40.54
N ILE A 797 -97.62 -5.75 -41.07
CA ILE A 797 -97.39 -6.85 -42.01
C ILE A 797 -97.01 -8.09 -41.22
N ILE A 798 -97.79 -9.14 -41.42
CA ILE A 798 -97.43 -10.48 -40.97
C ILE A 798 -96.89 -11.22 -42.18
N GLU A 799 -95.59 -11.53 -42.14
CA GLU A 799 -94.93 -12.40 -43.10
C GLU A 799 -95.13 -13.86 -42.67
N LYS A 800 -95.79 -14.65 -43.52
CA LYS A 800 -95.76 -16.11 -43.42
C LYS A 800 -94.88 -16.65 -44.52
N ARG A 801 -93.72 -17.13 -44.10
CA ARG A 801 -92.68 -17.69 -44.93
C ARG A 801 -92.69 -19.21 -44.82
N LYS A 802 -92.74 -19.86 -45.97
CA LYS A 802 -92.36 -21.26 -46.14
C LYS A 802 -91.08 -21.25 -46.95
N ASP A 803 -89.95 -21.43 -46.28
CA ASP A 803 -88.65 -21.33 -46.94
C ASP A 803 -88.48 -22.37 -48.03
N ALA A 804 -87.87 -21.92 -49.13
CA ALA A 804 -87.39 -22.79 -50.19
C ALA A 804 -86.21 -23.61 -49.65
N SER A 805 -86.19 -24.91 -49.92
CA SER A 805 -85.05 -25.77 -49.61
C SER A 805 -84.11 -25.86 -50.81
N CYS A 806 -82.95 -26.51 -50.65
CA CYS A 806 -82.01 -26.71 -51.77
C CYS A 806 -82.60 -27.52 -52.94
N THR A 807 -83.73 -28.23 -52.76
CA THR A 807 -84.36 -29.03 -53.81
C THR A 807 -85.87 -28.81 -53.96
N GLU A 808 -86.51 -27.92 -53.19
CA GLU A 808 -87.94 -27.61 -53.31
C GLU A 808 -88.20 -26.09 -53.19
N ASN A 809 -89.07 -25.55 -54.06
CA ASN A 809 -89.47 -24.15 -54.05
C ASN A 809 -90.24 -23.79 -52.77
N GLY A 810 -90.04 -22.56 -52.30
CA GLY A 810 -90.72 -21.97 -51.15
C GLY A 810 -91.65 -20.83 -51.56
N GLU A 811 -92.33 -20.24 -50.59
CA GLU A 811 -93.22 -19.09 -50.80
C GLU A 811 -93.17 -18.14 -49.61
N ILE A 812 -93.30 -16.84 -49.86
CA ILE A 812 -93.52 -15.83 -48.84
C ILE A 812 -94.85 -15.15 -49.11
N VAL A 813 -95.77 -15.23 -48.15
CA VAL A 813 -97.05 -14.52 -48.17
C VAL A 813 -96.98 -13.37 -47.17
N TYR A 814 -97.13 -12.15 -47.64
CA TYR A 814 -97.24 -10.94 -46.83
C TYR A 814 -98.71 -10.55 -46.69
N THR A 815 -99.25 -10.57 -45.47
CA THR A 815 -100.59 -10.04 -45.17
C THR A 815 -100.45 -8.78 -44.33
N ALA A 816 -100.87 -7.63 -44.87
CA ALA A 816 -100.88 -6.35 -44.17
C ALA A 816 -102.27 -6.06 -43.60
N SER A 817 -102.36 -5.71 -42.32
CA SER A 817 -103.62 -5.27 -41.71
C SER A 817 -103.41 -4.21 -40.64
N GLY A 818 -104.36 -3.29 -40.51
CA GLY A 818 -104.29 -2.18 -39.56
C GLY A 818 -105.58 -1.37 -39.54
N ALA A 819 -105.60 -0.26 -38.80
CA ALA A 819 -106.72 0.67 -38.77
C ALA A 819 -106.22 2.11 -38.73
N PHE A 820 -107.00 3.04 -39.28
CA PHE A 820 -106.78 4.47 -39.09
C PHE A 820 -107.14 4.85 -37.65
N ASN A 821 -106.59 5.97 -37.16
CA ASN A 821 -106.76 6.41 -35.77
C ASN A 821 -108.23 6.73 -35.40
N ASP A 822 -109.13 6.83 -36.39
CA ASP A 822 -110.58 6.98 -36.21
C ASP A 822 -111.35 5.64 -36.20
N GLY A 823 -110.65 4.50 -36.25
CA GLY A 823 -111.19 3.15 -36.06
C GLY A 823 -111.56 2.38 -37.33
N ILE A 824 -111.45 2.99 -38.52
CA ILE A 824 -111.71 2.32 -39.82
C ILE A 824 -110.58 1.32 -40.14
N LYS A 825 -110.92 0.05 -40.43
CA LYS A 825 -109.95 -1.04 -40.69
C LYS A 825 -109.53 -1.10 -42.16
N ALA A 826 -108.26 -1.42 -42.41
CA ALA A 826 -107.63 -1.52 -43.73
C ALA A 826 -106.78 -2.80 -43.82
N MET A 827 -106.90 -3.57 -44.91
CA MET A 827 -106.24 -4.88 -45.07
C MET A 827 -105.93 -5.20 -46.55
N ASP A 828 -104.74 -5.77 -46.82
CA ASP A 828 -104.27 -6.15 -48.16
C ASP A 828 -103.25 -7.32 -48.11
N THR A 829 -103.06 -8.09 -49.20
CA THR A 829 -102.15 -9.27 -49.24
C THR A 829 -101.30 -9.33 -50.51
N LYS A 830 -99.99 -9.62 -50.36
CA LYS A 830 -98.99 -9.77 -51.45
C LYS A 830 -98.25 -11.12 -51.34
N ILE A 831 -98.25 -11.94 -52.40
CA ILE A 831 -97.59 -13.26 -52.44
C ILE A 831 -96.35 -13.20 -53.34
N ILE A 832 -95.22 -13.75 -52.87
CA ILE A 832 -93.97 -13.89 -53.62
C ILE A 832 -93.54 -15.37 -53.61
N THR A 833 -93.47 -16.00 -54.77
CA THR A 833 -92.93 -17.36 -54.93
C THR A 833 -91.41 -17.32 -54.88
N LEU A 834 -90.78 -18.19 -54.09
CA LEU A 834 -89.33 -18.37 -54.03
C LEU A 834 -88.95 -19.67 -54.75
N GLU A 835 -88.21 -19.57 -55.85
CA GLU A 835 -87.65 -20.75 -56.51
C GLU A 835 -86.73 -21.53 -55.54
N ALA A 836 -86.64 -22.86 -55.70
CA ALA A 836 -85.76 -23.73 -54.91
C ALA A 836 -84.38 -23.11 -54.92
N LEU A 837 -83.78 -22.96 -53.73
CA LEU A 837 -82.66 -22.03 -53.54
C LEU A 837 -81.40 -22.41 -54.32
N GLY A 838 -81.40 -23.58 -54.96
CA GLY A 838 -80.19 -24.26 -55.36
C GLY A 838 -79.27 -24.46 -54.16
N HIS A 839 -78.10 -24.99 -54.42
CA HIS A 839 -77.04 -24.94 -53.43
C HIS A 839 -76.25 -23.64 -53.62
N ASP A 840 -76.08 -22.89 -52.53
CA ASP A 840 -75.30 -21.65 -52.49
C ASP A 840 -73.92 -21.97 -51.91
N TYR A 841 -73.12 -22.58 -52.76
CA TYR A 841 -71.77 -22.99 -52.46
C TYR A 841 -70.86 -21.78 -52.36
N GLN A 842 -70.19 -21.64 -51.23
CA GLN A 842 -69.06 -20.72 -51.10
C GLN A 842 -67.77 -21.48 -51.36
N ASP A 843 -66.96 -20.88 -52.22
CA ASP A 843 -65.73 -21.45 -52.71
C ASP A 843 -64.61 -21.08 -51.74
N ILE A 844 -64.12 -22.05 -50.99
CA ILE A 844 -62.85 -21.90 -50.29
C ILE A 844 -61.79 -22.54 -51.16
N VAL A 845 -61.08 -21.68 -51.90
CA VAL A 845 -59.94 -22.11 -52.72
C VAL A 845 -58.77 -22.43 -51.80
N THR A 846 -58.51 -23.72 -51.59
CA THR A 846 -57.28 -24.18 -50.97
C THR A 846 -56.24 -24.29 -52.07
N LYS A 847 -55.35 -23.30 -52.17
CA LYS A 847 -54.29 -23.29 -53.20
C LYS A 847 -53.43 -24.56 -53.11
N PRO A 848 -53.04 -25.19 -54.24
CA PRO A 848 -52.20 -26.39 -54.22
C PRO A 848 -50.86 -26.09 -53.55
N ALA A 849 -50.43 -26.99 -52.68
CA ALA A 849 -49.11 -26.99 -52.07
C ALA A 849 -48.22 -28.03 -52.76
N CYS A 850 -46.92 -28.01 -52.48
CA CYS A 850 -45.96 -28.84 -53.21
C CYS A 850 -46.22 -30.36 -53.15
N SER A 851 -46.86 -30.85 -52.09
CA SER A 851 -47.12 -32.28 -51.83
C SER A 851 -48.59 -32.61 -51.57
N LYS A 852 -49.48 -31.62 -51.64
CA LYS A 852 -50.92 -31.80 -51.43
C LYS A 852 -51.69 -31.05 -52.51
N ASP A 853 -52.56 -31.79 -53.19
CA ASP A 853 -53.43 -31.24 -54.21
C ASP A 853 -54.21 -30.06 -53.65
N GLY A 854 -54.27 -29.00 -54.44
CA GLY A 854 -55.17 -27.89 -54.18
C GLY A 854 -56.55 -28.30 -54.62
N TYR A 855 -57.56 -27.86 -53.90
CA TYR A 855 -58.93 -28.14 -54.25
C TYR A 855 -59.79 -26.96 -53.86
N THR A 856 -60.86 -26.77 -54.62
CA THR A 856 -61.88 -25.81 -54.24
C THR A 856 -62.96 -26.60 -53.51
N THR A 857 -63.09 -26.36 -52.21
CA THR A 857 -64.21 -26.94 -51.47
C THR A 857 -65.39 -26.01 -51.62
N HIS A 858 -66.41 -26.50 -52.31
CA HIS A 858 -67.70 -25.85 -52.46
C HIS A 858 -68.53 -26.27 -51.25
N THR A 859 -68.60 -25.40 -50.25
CA THR A 859 -69.43 -25.66 -49.06
C THR A 859 -70.70 -24.84 -49.14
N CYS A 860 -71.86 -25.50 -49.19
CA CYS A 860 -73.13 -24.78 -49.26
C CYS A 860 -73.35 -24.12 -47.92
N SER A 861 -73.18 -22.80 -47.92
CA SER A 861 -73.29 -21.95 -46.73
C SER A 861 -74.67 -22.06 -46.05
N ARG A 862 -75.66 -22.60 -46.77
CA ARG A 862 -77.05 -22.68 -46.32
C ARG A 862 -77.46 -24.02 -45.72
N CYS A 863 -76.90 -25.15 -46.17
CA CYS A 863 -77.31 -26.48 -45.70
C CYS A 863 -76.17 -27.37 -45.18
N GLY A 864 -74.93 -26.88 -45.23
CA GLY A 864 -73.74 -27.61 -44.77
C GLY A 864 -73.33 -28.78 -45.68
N ASN A 865 -74.11 -29.06 -46.73
CA ASN A 865 -73.73 -30.03 -47.75
C ASN A 865 -72.54 -29.48 -48.53
N TYR A 866 -71.48 -30.26 -48.69
CA TYR A 866 -70.26 -29.83 -49.36
C TYR A 866 -69.81 -30.88 -50.36
N TYR A 867 -69.16 -30.42 -51.42
CA TYR A 867 -68.44 -31.29 -52.33
C TYR A 867 -67.11 -30.63 -52.70
N ILE A 868 -66.13 -31.46 -52.99
CA ILE A 868 -64.80 -31.02 -53.40
C ILE A 868 -64.78 -31.12 -54.92
N ASP A 869 -64.49 -30.01 -55.59
CA ASP A 869 -64.35 -29.96 -57.03
C ASP A 869 -63.01 -29.32 -57.41
N THR A 870 -62.60 -29.53 -58.66
CA THR A 870 -61.34 -29.10 -59.26
C THR A 870 -60.16 -29.40 -58.34
N ILE A 871 -59.74 -30.68 -58.34
CA ILE A 871 -58.43 -31.07 -57.81
C ILE A 871 -57.38 -30.52 -58.77
N ILE A 872 -56.69 -29.44 -58.38
CA ILE A 872 -55.46 -29.01 -59.03
C ILE A 872 -54.36 -29.86 -58.40
N PRO A 873 -53.73 -30.78 -59.15
CA PRO A 873 -52.69 -31.64 -58.59
C PRO A 873 -51.64 -30.80 -57.87
N ALA A 874 -51.09 -31.33 -56.79
CA ALA A 874 -49.97 -30.73 -56.07
C ALA A 874 -48.97 -30.23 -57.12
N THR A 875 -48.54 -28.98 -57.01
CA THR A 875 -47.74 -28.32 -58.05
C THR A 875 -46.38 -28.97 -58.29
N GLY A 876 -46.07 -30.03 -57.54
CA GLY A 876 -44.79 -30.69 -57.49
C GLY A 876 -43.82 -29.82 -56.71
N HIS A 877 -42.87 -30.45 -56.04
CA HIS A 877 -41.77 -29.69 -55.52
C HIS A 877 -40.90 -29.21 -56.69
N THR A 878 -40.78 -27.88 -56.82
CA THR A 878 -39.78 -27.26 -57.68
C THR A 878 -38.62 -26.89 -56.76
N TYR A 879 -37.62 -27.75 -56.72
CA TYR A 879 -36.44 -27.53 -55.91
C TYR A 879 -35.46 -26.62 -56.66
N GLY A 880 -34.99 -25.57 -55.99
CA GLY A 880 -33.93 -24.69 -56.49
C GLY A 880 -32.56 -25.38 -56.47
N GLU A 881 -31.49 -24.62 -56.73
CA GLU A 881 -30.12 -25.14 -56.58
C GLU A 881 -29.87 -25.62 -55.13
N PRO A 882 -29.20 -26.75 -54.93
CA PRO A 882 -29.00 -27.30 -53.60
C PRO A 882 -28.01 -26.48 -52.80
N VAL A 883 -28.21 -26.45 -51.49
CA VAL A 883 -27.16 -26.05 -50.54
C VAL A 883 -26.44 -27.32 -50.09
N PHE A 884 -25.13 -27.42 -50.32
CA PHE A 884 -24.33 -28.56 -49.89
C PHE A 884 -23.95 -28.44 -48.41
N ASP A 885 -24.36 -29.43 -47.61
CA ASP A 885 -23.83 -29.66 -46.26
C ASP A 885 -22.65 -30.64 -46.36
N VAL A 886 -21.46 -30.06 -46.37
CA VAL A 886 -20.21 -30.77 -46.64
C VAL A 886 -19.80 -31.67 -45.48
N GLU A 887 -20.17 -31.34 -44.25
CA GLU A 887 -19.88 -32.18 -43.07
C GLU A 887 -20.73 -33.45 -43.07
N ARG A 888 -22.01 -33.33 -43.45
CA ARG A 888 -22.93 -34.47 -43.54
C ARG A 888 -22.82 -35.23 -44.87
N LYS A 889 -22.11 -34.67 -45.85
CA LYS A 889 -22.02 -35.16 -47.24
C LYS A 889 -23.40 -35.27 -47.89
N GLU A 890 -24.22 -34.26 -47.65
CA GLU A 890 -25.59 -34.21 -48.14
C GLU A 890 -25.81 -32.91 -48.92
N ALA A 891 -26.69 -32.95 -49.89
CA ALA A 891 -27.18 -31.77 -50.59
C ALA A 891 -28.63 -31.56 -50.21
N ILE A 892 -28.92 -30.35 -49.72
CA ILE A 892 -30.24 -29.97 -49.24
C ILE A 892 -30.92 -29.19 -50.35
N PHE A 893 -31.91 -29.82 -50.98
CA PHE A 893 -32.77 -29.22 -51.96
C PHE A 893 -33.98 -28.64 -51.24
N THR A 894 -34.10 -27.32 -51.25
CA THR A 894 -35.25 -26.62 -50.65
C THR A 894 -36.22 -26.28 -51.76
N CYS A 895 -37.49 -26.62 -51.57
CA CYS A 895 -38.52 -26.28 -52.54
C CYS A 895 -38.78 -24.78 -52.45
N ASP A 896 -38.52 -24.04 -53.53
CA ASP A 896 -38.60 -22.57 -53.56
C ASP A 896 -40.01 -22.06 -53.24
N THR A 897 -41.02 -22.91 -53.44
CA THR A 897 -42.44 -22.54 -53.31
C THR A 897 -42.99 -22.76 -51.90
N CYS A 898 -42.55 -23.78 -51.16
CA CYS A 898 -43.12 -24.13 -49.84
C CYS A 898 -42.10 -24.31 -48.71
N GLY A 899 -40.80 -24.30 -49.02
CA GLY A 899 -39.73 -24.45 -48.02
C GLY A 899 -39.47 -25.89 -47.56
N ASP A 900 -40.23 -26.88 -48.02
CA ASP A 900 -39.95 -28.30 -47.74
C ASP A 900 -38.57 -28.69 -48.29
N THR A 901 -37.76 -29.33 -47.46
CA THR A 901 -36.38 -29.73 -47.80
C THR A 901 -36.26 -31.22 -48.05
N GLN A 902 -35.58 -31.63 -49.12
CA GLN A 902 -35.08 -32.98 -49.31
C GLN A 902 -33.56 -33.01 -49.18
N MET A 903 -33.06 -33.91 -48.33
CA MET A 903 -31.63 -34.12 -48.12
C MET A 903 -31.22 -35.38 -48.88
N ILE A 904 -30.29 -35.23 -49.81
CA ILE A 904 -29.81 -36.33 -50.66
C ILE A 904 -28.32 -36.50 -50.44
N GLU A 905 -27.88 -37.73 -50.22
CA GLU A 905 -26.47 -38.04 -50.05
C GLU A 905 -25.68 -37.64 -51.30
N ALA A 906 -24.68 -36.78 -51.12
CA ALA A 906 -23.85 -36.23 -52.17
C ALA A 906 -22.51 -36.98 -52.26
N LYS A 907 -22.10 -37.28 -53.49
CA LYS A 907 -20.81 -37.94 -53.79
C LYS A 907 -19.70 -36.91 -53.69
N MET A 908 -18.77 -37.15 -52.77
CA MET A 908 -17.68 -36.23 -52.46
C MET A 908 -16.32 -36.87 -52.77
N LYS A 909 -15.45 -36.11 -53.45
CA LYS A 909 -14.05 -36.45 -53.69
C LYS A 909 -13.19 -35.29 -53.20
N SER A 910 -12.14 -35.56 -52.43
CA SER A 910 -11.21 -34.53 -51.93
C SER A 910 -9.78 -34.80 -52.36
N GLU A 911 -9.03 -33.72 -52.53
CA GLU A 911 -7.60 -33.72 -52.89
C GLU A 911 -6.86 -32.75 -51.98
N ILE A 912 -5.65 -33.13 -51.54
CA ILE A 912 -4.87 -32.34 -50.59
C ILE A 912 -4.19 -31.19 -51.32
N GLU A 913 -4.47 -29.96 -50.92
CA GLU A 913 -3.85 -28.76 -51.48
C GLU A 913 -2.65 -28.32 -50.65
N GLN A 914 -2.78 -28.38 -49.32
CA GLN A 914 -1.72 -28.07 -48.36
C GLN A 914 -1.79 -29.06 -47.19
N GLU A 915 -0.72 -29.83 -46.98
CA GLU A 915 -0.63 -30.76 -45.85
C GLU A 915 -0.68 -30.00 -44.50
N ALA A 916 -1.38 -30.57 -43.52
CA ALA A 916 -1.42 -29.99 -42.17
C ALA A 916 -0.06 -30.10 -41.49
N THR A 917 0.29 -29.11 -40.69
CA THR A 917 1.45 -29.18 -39.79
C THR A 917 1.00 -28.97 -38.35
N CYS A 918 1.87 -29.22 -37.38
CA CYS A 918 1.56 -28.95 -35.97
C CYS A 918 1.52 -27.45 -35.62
N THR A 919 1.76 -26.55 -36.60
CA THR A 919 1.67 -25.09 -36.40
C THR A 919 0.69 -24.40 -37.34
N GLU A 920 0.44 -24.97 -38.51
CA GLU A 920 -0.46 -24.43 -39.53
C GLU A 920 -1.48 -25.52 -39.93
N LYS A 921 -2.76 -25.13 -40.00
CA LYS A 921 -3.83 -26.04 -40.43
C LYS A 921 -3.61 -26.45 -41.88
N GLY A 922 -3.92 -27.71 -42.21
CA GLY A 922 -3.89 -28.18 -43.59
C GLY A 922 -5.07 -27.61 -44.36
N ARG A 923 -5.00 -27.66 -45.69
CA ARG A 923 -6.11 -27.30 -46.58
C ARG A 923 -6.32 -28.41 -47.59
N ILE A 924 -7.56 -28.86 -47.68
CA ILE A 924 -7.99 -29.82 -48.69
C ILE A 924 -9.04 -29.16 -49.57
N ILE A 925 -8.91 -29.34 -50.88
CA ILE A 925 -9.94 -28.95 -51.84
C ILE A 925 -10.89 -30.13 -51.97
N TYR A 926 -12.19 -29.89 -51.82
CA TYR A 926 -13.19 -30.90 -52.05
C TYR A 926 -14.09 -30.53 -53.23
N TYR A 927 -14.53 -31.57 -53.93
CA TYR A 927 -15.52 -31.53 -54.99
C TYR A 927 -16.69 -32.38 -54.51
N ILE A 928 -17.84 -31.75 -54.32
CA ILE A 928 -19.06 -32.42 -53.90
C ILE A 928 -20.08 -32.33 -55.02
N SER A 929 -20.74 -33.45 -55.31
CA SER A 929 -21.70 -33.53 -56.41
C SER A 929 -22.89 -34.38 -56.02
N VAL A 930 -24.06 -33.99 -56.48
CA VAL A 930 -25.27 -34.77 -56.26
C VAL A 930 -26.08 -34.77 -57.55
N GLU A 931 -26.69 -35.90 -57.86
CA GLU A 931 -27.66 -35.99 -58.95
C GLU A 931 -29.05 -36.04 -58.33
N PHE A 932 -29.91 -35.11 -58.72
CA PHE A 932 -31.28 -35.01 -58.22
C PHE A 932 -32.21 -34.61 -59.35
N ASN A 933 -33.30 -35.38 -59.53
CA ASN A 933 -34.27 -35.23 -60.62
C ASN A 933 -33.64 -35.12 -62.03
N GLY A 934 -32.59 -35.90 -62.29
CA GLY A 934 -31.94 -36.00 -63.61
C GLY A 934 -30.98 -34.85 -63.95
N SER A 935 -30.75 -33.92 -63.02
CA SER A 935 -29.72 -32.88 -63.12
C SER A 935 -28.61 -33.13 -62.11
N VAL A 936 -27.35 -32.90 -62.52
CA VAL A 936 -26.19 -33.04 -61.63
C VAL A 936 -25.72 -31.67 -61.20
N TYR A 937 -25.65 -31.48 -59.89
CA TYR A 937 -25.18 -30.26 -59.24
C TYR A 937 -23.80 -30.53 -58.66
N TYR A 938 -22.93 -29.52 -58.73
CA TYR A 938 -21.56 -29.59 -58.26
C TYR A 938 -21.25 -28.35 -57.44
N ASP A 939 -20.50 -28.53 -56.37
CA ASP A 939 -19.86 -27.44 -55.63
C ASP A 939 -18.42 -27.79 -55.32
N GLN A 940 -17.57 -26.76 -55.23
CA GLN A 940 -16.15 -26.89 -54.93
C GLN A 940 -15.79 -25.89 -53.84
N GLY A 941 -15.18 -26.40 -52.78
CA GLY A 941 -14.70 -25.57 -51.69
C GLY A 941 -13.36 -26.02 -51.13
N GLN A 942 -12.83 -25.21 -50.24
CA GLN A 942 -11.66 -25.52 -49.43
C GLN A 942 -12.12 -25.69 -47.99
N MET A 943 -11.66 -26.75 -47.33
CA MET A 943 -11.81 -26.87 -45.89
C MET A 943 -10.45 -26.98 -45.23
N GLU A 944 -10.35 -26.37 -44.05
CA GLU A 944 -9.14 -26.45 -43.23
C GLU A 944 -9.18 -27.70 -42.36
N THR A 945 -8.13 -28.50 -42.39
CA THR A 945 -7.98 -29.63 -41.47
C THR A 945 -7.30 -29.17 -40.19
N ASP A 946 -7.60 -29.83 -39.08
CA ASP A 946 -6.93 -29.53 -37.82
C ASP A 946 -5.41 -29.73 -37.91
N LYS A 947 -4.69 -28.95 -37.10
CA LYS A 947 -3.23 -29.06 -36.98
C LYS A 947 -2.88 -30.47 -36.50
N ILE A 948 -1.81 -31.04 -37.04
CA ILE A 948 -1.32 -32.34 -36.59
C ILE A 948 -0.94 -32.23 -35.10
N PRO A 949 -1.29 -33.21 -34.24
CA PRO A 949 -0.90 -33.20 -32.84
C PRO A 949 0.61 -33.07 -32.69
N HIS A 950 1.06 -32.27 -31.71
CA HIS A 950 2.48 -32.12 -31.47
C HIS A 950 3.11 -33.45 -31.03
N THR A 951 4.18 -33.88 -31.70
CA THR A 951 4.99 -35.04 -31.30
C THR A 951 6.02 -34.63 -30.23
N PRO A 952 5.95 -35.14 -28.99
CA PRO A 952 6.81 -34.69 -27.90
C PRO A 952 8.21 -35.32 -27.92
N LEU A 953 9.24 -34.47 -27.99
CA LEU A 953 10.64 -34.78 -27.67
C LEU A 953 10.91 -34.39 -26.21
N ILE A 954 11.23 -35.37 -25.38
CA ILE A 954 11.43 -35.20 -23.94
C ILE A 954 12.79 -34.54 -23.65
N LEU A 955 12.76 -33.45 -22.89
CA LEU A 955 13.92 -32.78 -22.33
C LEU A 955 14.15 -33.28 -20.89
N PRO A 956 15.29 -33.94 -20.61
CA PRO A 956 15.53 -34.54 -19.30
C PRO A 956 15.64 -33.48 -18.19
N GLY A 957 14.98 -33.73 -17.05
CA GLY A 957 15.06 -32.89 -15.86
C GLY A 957 16.38 -33.04 -15.10
N THR A 958 16.68 -32.09 -14.22
CA THR A 958 17.82 -32.10 -13.29
C THR A 958 17.35 -31.76 -11.87
N THR A 959 17.90 -32.41 -10.84
CA THR A 959 17.46 -32.16 -9.45
C THR A 959 18.05 -30.86 -8.90
N ALA A 960 17.27 -30.14 -8.08
CA ALA A 960 17.69 -28.88 -7.46
C ALA A 960 18.65 -29.11 -6.28
N LYS A 961 19.63 -28.21 -6.11
CA LYS A 961 20.59 -28.17 -4.99
C LYS A 961 20.35 -26.94 -4.11
N CYS A 962 21.02 -26.82 -2.96
CA CYS A 962 20.77 -25.74 -1.98
C CYS A 962 20.92 -24.32 -2.54
N THR A 963 21.83 -24.09 -3.49
CA THR A 963 22.14 -22.76 -4.04
C THR A 963 22.02 -22.69 -5.57
N LYS A 964 21.67 -23.81 -6.22
CA LYS A 964 21.57 -23.92 -7.67
C LYS A 964 20.28 -24.62 -8.05
N ASP A 965 19.48 -23.93 -8.84
CA ASP A 965 18.21 -24.39 -9.38
C ASP A 965 18.36 -25.71 -10.15
N GLY A 966 17.38 -26.60 -9.99
CA GLY A 966 17.15 -27.76 -10.85
C GLY A 966 16.07 -27.45 -11.90
N LEU A 967 15.75 -28.43 -12.72
CA LEU A 967 14.75 -28.32 -13.78
C LEU A 967 13.84 -29.56 -13.77
N THR A 968 12.53 -29.37 -13.90
CA THR A 968 11.62 -30.50 -14.14
C THR A 968 11.88 -31.09 -15.52
N GLU A 969 11.48 -32.33 -15.74
CA GLU A 969 11.39 -32.90 -17.09
C GLU A 969 10.41 -32.05 -17.91
N GLY A 970 10.78 -31.74 -19.15
CA GLY A 970 9.97 -30.95 -20.07
C GLY A 970 9.83 -31.66 -21.40
N ALA A 971 9.06 -31.09 -22.29
CA ALA A 971 8.87 -31.63 -23.63
C ALA A 971 8.71 -30.50 -24.63
N ILE A 972 9.36 -30.63 -25.76
CA ILE A 972 9.16 -29.73 -26.91
C ILE A 972 8.59 -30.56 -28.06
N CYS A 973 7.87 -29.94 -28.97
CA CYS A 973 7.45 -30.61 -30.17
C CYS A 973 8.67 -30.84 -31.06
N GLU A 974 8.99 -32.09 -31.36
CA GLU A 974 10.11 -32.48 -32.23
C GLU A 974 10.01 -31.81 -33.61
N VAL A 975 8.78 -31.60 -34.08
CA VAL A 975 8.49 -31.15 -35.45
C VAL A 975 8.55 -29.62 -35.59
N CYS A 976 8.05 -28.85 -34.62
CA CYS A 976 7.98 -27.38 -34.73
C CYS A 976 8.68 -26.59 -33.62
N GLY A 977 9.28 -27.27 -32.64
CA GLY A 977 9.98 -26.64 -31.51
C GLY A 977 9.06 -25.93 -30.52
N THR A 978 7.73 -26.00 -30.69
CA THR A 978 6.76 -25.46 -29.73
C THR A 978 6.87 -26.20 -28.41
N MET A 979 7.04 -25.47 -27.31
CA MET A 979 7.18 -26.04 -25.97
C MET A 979 5.86 -26.66 -25.53
N LEU A 980 5.85 -27.97 -25.28
CA LEU A 980 4.66 -28.76 -24.94
C LEU A 980 4.50 -28.90 -23.43
N SER A 981 5.61 -29.05 -22.73
CA SER A 981 5.70 -28.83 -21.29
C SER A 981 7.00 -28.10 -20.99
N GLU A 982 6.86 -26.97 -20.30
CA GLU A 982 8.02 -26.14 -19.95
C GLU A 982 8.84 -26.85 -18.87
N GLN A 983 10.17 -26.87 -19.01
CA GLN A 983 11.03 -27.19 -17.87
C GLN A 983 10.89 -26.06 -16.87
N THR A 984 10.16 -26.32 -15.79
CA THR A 984 10.07 -25.37 -14.70
C THR A 984 11.34 -25.44 -13.88
N ILE A 985 11.81 -24.26 -13.47
CA ILE A 985 12.87 -24.16 -12.48
C ILE A 985 12.33 -24.81 -11.21
N ILE A 986 12.92 -25.94 -10.82
CA ILE A 986 12.83 -26.44 -9.45
C ILE A 986 13.77 -25.51 -8.70
N PRO A 987 13.26 -24.53 -7.93
CA PRO A 987 14.12 -23.55 -7.30
C PRO A 987 15.12 -24.30 -6.42
N ALA A 988 16.35 -23.78 -6.36
CA ALA A 988 17.36 -24.24 -5.43
C ALA A 988 16.65 -24.54 -4.12
N THR A 989 16.83 -25.75 -3.59
CA THR A 989 15.99 -26.27 -2.48
C THR A 989 16.00 -25.31 -1.30
N GLY A 990 17.00 -24.43 -1.24
CA GLY A 990 17.21 -23.48 -0.19
C GLY A 990 17.71 -24.24 1.02
N HIS A 991 18.13 -23.48 2.01
CA HIS A 991 18.54 -24.06 3.28
C HIS A 991 17.30 -24.36 4.13
N LYS A 992 16.42 -25.24 3.64
CA LYS A 992 15.16 -25.60 4.31
C LYS A 992 15.37 -26.57 5.45
N ASN A 993 16.31 -27.51 5.27
CA ASN A 993 16.67 -28.47 6.29
C ASN A 993 17.82 -27.88 7.11
N VAL A 994 17.48 -27.28 8.25
CA VAL A 994 18.42 -26.58 9.11
C VAL A 994 18.63 -27.31 10.42
N GLU A 995 19.78 -27.07 11.03
CA GLU A 995 20.12 -27.55 12.36
C GLU A 995 20.81 -26.48 13.16
N ILE A 996 20.56 -26.52 14.47
CA ILE A 996 21.19 -25.61 15.40
C ILE A 996 22.45 -26.30 15.94
N ARG A 997 23.62 -25.69 15.73
CA ARG A 997 24.90 -26.14 16.28
C ARG A 997 25.38 -25.14 17.32
N ASN A 998 26.25 -25.57 18.23
CA ASN A 998 26.84 -24.72 19.28
C ASN A 998 25.82 -24.13 20.28
N LYS A 999 24.61 -24.70 20.39
CA LYS A 999 23.63 -24.29 21.40
C LYS A 999 24.17 -24.59 22.80
N VAL A 1000 24.14 -23.60 23.69
CA VAL A 1000 24.50 -23.70 25.11
C VAL A 1000 23.31 -23.20 25.91
N GLU A 1001 22.80 -24.00 26.85
CA GLU A 1001 21.67 -23.55 27.67
C GLU A 1001 22.10 -22.52 28.71
N ALA A 1002 21.26 -21.51 28.94
CA ALA A 1002 21.51 -20.49 29.96
C ALA A 1002 21.35 -21.08 31.37
N THR A 1003 22.34 -20.81 32.23
CA THR A 1003 22.32 -21.21 33.64
C THR A 1003 22.05 -19.99 34.53
N GLU A 1004 22.02 -20.20 35.85
CA GLU A 1004 21.85 -19.13 36.83
C GLU A 1004 23.12 -18.25 36.95
N GLU A 1005 24.26 -18.74 36.45
CA GLU A 1005 25.58 -18.10 36.60
C GLU A 1005 26.19 -17.61 35.27
N LYS A 1006 25.79 -18.18 34.13
CA LYS A 1006 26.32 -17.82 32.80
C LYS A 1006 25.21 -17.74 31.76
N GLU A 1007 25.33 -16.75 30.88
CA GLU A 1007 24.45 -16.60 29.72
C GLU A 1007 24.54 -17.85 28.82
N GLY A 1008 23.41 -18.24 28.26
CA GLY A 1008 23.33 -19.29 27.25
C GLY A 1008 23.55 -18.72 25.86
N TYR A 1009 23.59 -19.61 24.87
CA TYR A 1009 23.64 -19.28 23.46
C TYR A 1009 22.64 -20.15 22.73
N SER A 1010 21.70 -19.53 22.01
CA SER A 1010 20.62 -20.24 21.33
C SER A 1010 21.10 -21.15 20.20
N GLY A 1011 22.36 -21.00 19.78
CA GLY A 1011 23.04 -21.81 18.79
C GLY A 1011 22.92 -21.24 17.38
N ASP A 1012 23.95 -21.49 16.59
CA ASP A 1012 24.05 -21.08 15.20
C ASP A 1012 23.21 -21.97 14.30
N THR A 1013 22.51 -21.40 13.33
CA THR A 1013 21.71 -22.16 12.36
C THR A 1013 22.57 -22.53 11.16
N TYR A 1014 22.69 -23.83 10.87
CA TYR A 1014 23.39 -24.41 9.72
C TYR A 1014 22.42 -25.19 8.83
N CYS A 1015 22.72 -25.29 7.54
CA CYS A 1015 21.98 -26.17 6.64
C CYS A 1015 22.50 -27.61 6.74
N LYS A 1016 21.65 -28.58 7.07
CA LYS A 1016 22.00 -30.01 7.08
C LYS A 1016 22.38 -30.54 5.69
N ASP A 1017 21.75 -30.01 4.65
CA ASP A 1017 21.90 -30.54 3.29
C ASP A 1017 23.19 -30.09 2.58
N CYS A 1018 23.80 -28.97 3.00
CA CYS A 1018 25.05 -28.46 2.39
C CYS A 1018 26.13 -27.99 3.39
N GLY A 1019 25.87 -28.06 4.70
CA GLY A 1019 26.82 -27.70 5.76
C GLY A 1019 27.06 -26.20 5.95
N MET A 1020 26.39 -25.33 5.18
CA MET A 1020 26.59 -23.87 5.21
C MET A 1020 25.96 -23.22 6.46
N LYS A 1021 26.70 -22.33 7.13
CA LYS A 1021 26.21 -21.52 8.26
C LYS A 1021 25.32 -20.39 7.77
N LEU A 1022 24.10 -20.31 8.29
CA LEU A 1022 23.02 -19.44 7.79
C LEU A 1022 22.81 -18.20 8.65
N SER A 1023 22.91 -18.36 9.97
CA SER A 1023 22.78 -17.27 10.93
C SER A 1023 23.51 -17.58 12.23
N PHE A 1024 23.89 -16.53 12.95
CA PHE A 1024 24.38 -16.65 14.32
C PHE A 1024 23.20 -16.85 15.28
N GLY A 1025 23.42 -17.62 16.35
CA GLY A 1025 22.51 -17.64 17.48
C GLY A 1025 22.57 -16.34 18.28
N GLU A 1026 21.53 -16.08 19.05
CA GLU A 1026 21.45 -15.00 20.05
C GLU A 1026 21.91 -15.48 21.42
N ILE A 1027 22.47 -14.56 22.22
CA ILE A 1027 22.81 -14.80 23.62
C ILE A 1027 21.51 -14.89 24.42
N ILE A 1028 21.32 -16.00 25.14
CA ILE A 1028 20.18 -16.23 26.02
C ILE A 1028 20.55 -15.70 27.42
N PRO A 1029 19.83 -14.71 27.96
CA PRO A 1029 20.09 -14.19 29.30
C PRO A 1029 20.02 -15.28 30.37
N LYS A 1030 20.82 -15.15 31.44
CA LYS A 1030 20.82 -16.07 32.60
C LYS A 1030 19.41 -16.30 33.17
N LYS A 1031 19.11 -17.53 33.61
CA LYS A 1031 17.79 -17.89 34.15
C LYS A 1031 17.49 -17.11 35.44
N ILE A 1032 16.35 -16.40 35.48
CA ILE A 1032 15.85 -15.68 36.66
C ILE A 1032 14.87 -16.58 37.42
N VAL A 1033 15.15 -16.87 38.70
CA VAL A 1033 14.25 -17.60 39.60
C VAL A 1033 13.14 -16.67 40.10
N VAL A 1034 11.92 -16.89 39.63
CA VAL A 1034 10.72 -16.25 40.20
C VAL A 1034 10.29 -17.02 41.44
N GLN A 1035 10.41 -16.40 42.63
CA GLN A 1035 9.79 -16.93 43.84
C GLN A 1035 8.27 -16.79 43.75
N LYS A 1036 7.57 -17.93 43.71
CA LYS A 1036 6.11 -18.05 43.78
C LYS A 1036 5.59 -17.52 45.13
N LYS A 1037 4.69 -16.54 45.09
CA LYS A 1037 3.63 -16.42 46.11
C LYS A 1037 2.36 -17.09 45.58
N LYS A 1038 1.88 -18.08 46.35
CA LYS A 1038 0.62 -18.80 46.14
C LYS A 1038 -0.58 -17.87 46.38
N ASN A 1039 -1.60 -17.94 45.52
CA ASN A 1039 -2.96 -18.27 45.96
C ASN A 1039 -3.84 -18.76 44.78
N SER A 1040 -4.06 -20.07 44.81
CA SER A 1040 -5.30 -20.84 44.54
C SER A 1040 -6.35 -20.43 43.48
N VAL A 1041 -6.49 -21.34 42.50
CA VAL A 1041 -7.74 -22.03 42.01
C VAL A 1041 -8.72 -21.15 41.19
N SER A 1042 -9.29 -21.55 40.04
CA SER A 1042 -9.59 -22.86 39.42
C SER A 1042 -9.54 -22.82 37.88
N ASP A 1043 -9.15 -23.96 37.35
CA ASP A 1043 -9.25 -24.52 36.00
C ASP A 1043 -10.60 -24.31 35.27
N SER A 1044 -10.54 -23.92 33.99
CA SER A 1044 -11.27 -24.60 32.90
C SER A 1044 -10.74 -24.14 31.53
N GLY A 1045 -10.37 -25.13 30.71
CA GLY A 1045 -9.55 -24.98 29.51
C GLY A 1045 -10.17 -24.21 28.34
N GLY A 1046 -9.27 -23.68 27.52
CA GLY A 1046 -9.53 -23.14 26.19
C GLY A 1046 -8.33 -23.44 25.29
N SER A 1047 -8.60 -24.10 24.16
CA SER A 1047 -7.69 -24.57 23.12
C SER A 1047 -6.69 -23.51 22.63
N GLU A 1048 -5.43 -23.92 22.42
CA GLU A 1048 -4.46 -23.20 21.57
C GLU A 1048 -5.05 -23.07 20.15
N GLN A 1049 -5.29 -21.84 19.69
CA GLN A 1049 -5.51 -21.54 18.28
C GLN A 1049 -4.24 -20.89 17.72
N GLU A 1050 -3.62 -21.57 16.75
CA GLU A 1050 -2.59 -20.99 15.88
C GLU A 1050 -3.20 -19.88 15.01
N PHE A 1051 -2.58 -18.70 15.00
CA PHE A 1051 -2.92 -17.59 14.12
C PHE A 1051 -2.35 -17.85 12.71
N GLU A 1052 -3.22 -17.97 11.71
CA GLU A 1052 -2.81 -18.07 10.30
C GLU A 1052 -2.44 -16.68 9.74
N PHE A 1053 -1.22 -16.55 9.20
CA PHE A 1053 -0.73 -15.33 8.55
C PHE A 1053 -1.39 -15.10 7.18
N VAL A 1054 -1.91 -13.89 6.94
CA VAL A 1054 -2.46 -13.50 5.63
C VAL A 1054 -1.31 -13.23 4.66
N LYS A 1055 -1.02 -14.21 3.81
CA LYS A 1055 0.00 -14.09 2.75
C LYS A 1055 -0.49 -13.17 1.62
N THR A 1056 0.45 -12.47 0.99
CA THR A 1056 0.19 -11.58 -0.16
C THR A 1056 -0.41 -12.37 -1.32
N GLY A 1057 -1.54 -11.92 -1.87
CA GLY A 1057 -2.16 -12.53 -3.05
C GLY A 1057 -1.56 -11.99 -4.35
N ASP A 1058 -1.71 -10.69 -4.59
CA ASP A 1058 -1.26 -9.99 -5.80
C ASP A 1058 -0.51 -8.69 -5.48
N LEU A 1059 0.38 -8.28 -6.38
CA LEU A 1059 1.11 -7.01 -6.33
C LEU A 1059 0.79 -6.19 -7.59
N VAL A 1060 0.69 -4.87 -7.44
CA VAL A 1060 0.61 -3.93 -8.58
C VAL A 1060 1.66 -2.86 -8.44
N LEU A 1061 2.39 -2.58 -9.53
CA LEU A 1061 3.39 -1.52 -9.61
C LEU A 1061 2.86 -0.30 -10.35
N ALA A 1062 3.04 0.88 -9.77
CA ALA A 1062 2.75 2.16 -10.39
C ALA A 1062 3.99 3.07 -10.42
N GLY A 1063 4.06 3.93 -11.43
CA GLY A 1063 5.15 4.89 -11.58
C GLY A 1063 4.72 6.10 -12.40
N LEU A 1064 5.33 7.26 -12.14
CA LEU A 1064 4.96 8.53 -12.78
C LEU A 1064 5.04 8.50 -14.33
N SER A 1065 5.95 7.68 -14.88
CA SER A 1065 6.06 7.41 -16.32
C SER A 1065 6.81 6.12 -16.58
N ASN A 1066 6.56 5.48 -17.73
CA ASN A 1066 7.38 4.38 -18.23
C ASN A 1066 8.54 4.82 -19.14
N LYS A 1067 8.75 6.13 -19.33
CA LYS A 1067 9.78 6.70 -20.23
C LYS A 1067 10.64 7.74 -19.50
N ILE A 1068 11.85 7.35 -19.11
CA ILE A 1068 12.74 8.11 -18.22
C ILE A 1068 14.04 8.45 -18.95
N ALA A 1069 14.58 9.66 -18.78
CA ALA A 1069 15.82 10.06 -19.43
C ALA A 1069 17.03 9.27 -18.89
N ALA A 1070 17.99 8.96 -19.77
CA ALA A 1070 19.23 8.30 -19.35
C ALA A 1070 19.95 9.09 -18.25
N GLY A 1071 20.43 8.40 -17.21
CA GLY A 1071 21.06 9.05 -16.05
C GLY A 1071 20.09 9.66 -15.03
N LYS A 1072 18.78 9.46 -15.19
CA LYS A 1072 17.73 9.97 -14.28
C LYS A 1072 17.05 8.85 -13.51
N LYS A 1073 16.26 9.25 -12.51
CA LYS A 1073 15.59 8.34 -11.58
C LYS A 1073 14.07 8.49 -11.61
N ILE A 1074 13.38 7.41 -11.25
CA ILE A 1074 11.94 7.37 -11.02
C ILE A 1074 11.65 6.56 -9.75
N GLN A 1075 10.63 6.98 -9.01
CA GLN A 1075 10.06 6.21 -7.90
C GLN A 1075 8.95 5.30 -8.45
N LEU A 1076 9.01 4.01 -8.12
CA LEU A 1076 7.89 3.08 -8.28
C LEU A 1076 7.20 2.85 -6.93
N THR A 1077 5.89 2.67 -6.93
CA THR A 1077 5.10 2.34 -5.74
C THR A 1077 4.44 0.98 -5.93
N VAL A 1078 4.37 0.19 -4.85
CA VAL A 1078 3.73 -1.13 -4.83
C VAL A 1078 2.40 -1.01 -4.08
N THR A 1079 1.36 -1.64 -4.60
CA THR A 1079 0.12 -1.89 -3.86
C THR A 1079 -0.09 -3.39 -3.72
N PHE A 1080 -0.40 -3.84 -2.50
CA PHE A 1080 -0.64 -5.25 -2.15
C PHE A 1080 -2.12 -5.56 -2.26
N THR A 1081 -2.47 -6.79 -2.64
CA THR A 1081 -3.85 -7.30 -2.63
C THR A 1081 -3.85 -8.69 -1.99
N PRO A 1082 -4.58 -8.90 -0.88
CA PRO A 1082 -5.27 -7.86 -0.11
C PRO A 1082 -4.27 -6.84 0.46
N SER A 1083 -4.72 -5.60 0.68
CA SER A 1083 -3.86 -4.51 1.16
C SER A 1083 -3.34 -4.71 2.59
N ASN A 1084 -3.70 -5.82 3.23
CA ASN A 1084 -3.38 -6.18 4.60
C ASN A 1084 -2.47 -7.42 4.71
N ALA A 1085 -1.80 -7.79 3.62
CA ALA A 1085 -0.79 -8.86 3.66
C ALA A 1085 0.18 -8.64 4.83
N SER A 1086 0.38 -9.66 5.66
CA SER A 1086 1.06 -9.56 6.96
C SER A 1086 2.53 -9.12 6.84
N ASN A 1087 3.13 -9.21 5.64
CA ASN A 1087 4.44 -8.69 5.34
C ASN A 1087 4.44 -7.99 3.97
N GLN A 1088 4.49 -6.66 4.00
CA GLN A 1088 4.49 -5.78 2.83
C GLN A 1088 5.90 -5.39 2.36
N ASN A 1089 6.93 -6.14 2.76
CA ASN A 1089 8.24 -5.93 2.19
C ASN A 1089 8.30 -6.55 0.81
N VAL A 1090 8.99 -5.88 -0.11
CA VAL A 1090 9.25 -6.39 -1.45
C VAL A 1090 10.74 -6.43 -1.74
N VAL A 1091 11.16 -7.53 -2.35
CA VAL A 1091 12.48 -7.67 -2.95
C VAL A 1091 12.42 -7.09 -4.36
N TRP A 1092 13.17 -6.03 -4.57
CA TRP A 1092 13.27 -5.37 -5.87
C TRP A 1092 14.40 -5.98 -6.71
N THR A 1093 14.10 -6.31 -7.96
CA THR A 1093 15.10 -6.75 -8.92
C THR A 1093 15.00 -6.00 -10.23
N SER A 1094 16.14 -5.84 -10.90
CA SER A 1094 16.22 -5.29 -12.25
C SER A 1094 16.67 -6.38 -13.19
N SER A 1095 15.90 -6.63 -14.26
CA SER A 1095 16.28 -7.55 -15.34
C SER A 1095 17.60 -7.21 -16.01
N ASN A 1096 18.09 -5.96 -15.88
CA ASN A 1096 19.41 -5.57 -16.36
C ASN A 1096 20.00 -4.41 -15.52
N PRO A 1097 20.78 -4.71 -14.47
CA PRO A 1097 21.43 -3.70 -13.61
C PRO A 1097 22.40 -2.77 -14.36
N LYS A 1098 22.91 -3.18 -15.53
CA LYS A 1098 23.75 -2.33 -16.40
C LYS A 1098 22.94 -1.25 -17.12
N VAL A 1099 21.62 -1.40 -17.23
CA VAL A 1099 20.69 -0.42 -17.81
C VAL A 1099 20.10 0.47 -16.73
N ALA A 1100 19.52 -0.12 -15.69
CA ALA A 1100 19.03 0.59 -14.51
C ALA A 1100 19.12 -0.28 -13.25
N THR A 1101 19.42 0.33 -12.11
CA THR A 1101 19.39 -0.32 -10.80
C THR A 1101 18.15 0.12 -10.04
N VAL A 1102 17.60 -0.73 -9.18
CA VAL A 1102 16.52 -0.40 -8.25
C VAL A 1102 17.01 -0.65 -6.83
N ASN A 1103 16.71 0.24 -5.89
CA ASN A 1103 17.05 0.06 -4.48
C ASN A 1103 15.87 -0.54 -3.70
N GLN A 1104 16.07 -0.83 -2.43
CA GLN A 1104 15.05 -1.42 -1.54
C GLN A 1104 13.77 -0.58 -1.42
N ASN A 1105 13.85 0.73 -1.68
CA ASN A 1105 12.71 1.65 -1.62
C ASN A 1105 11.98 1.78 -2.96
N GLY A 1106 12.32 1.01 -4.00
CA GLY A 1106 11.69 1.11 -5.33
C GLY A 1106 12.14 2.31 -6.17
N VAL A 1107 13.26 2.97 -5.81
CA VAL A 1107 13.87 4.03 -6.63
C VAL A 1107 14.68 3.40 -7.74
N VAL A 1108 14.23 3.57 -8.98
CA VAL A 1108 14.92 3.08 -10.18
C VAL A 1108 15.83 4.18 -10.74
N THR A 1109 17.12 3.88 -10.88
CA THR A 1109 18.14 4.79 -11.41
C THR A 1109 18.70 4.27 -12.72
N PHE A 1110 18.45 4.98 -13.82
CA PHE A 1110 19.03 4.66 -15.13
C PHE A 1110 20.50 5.07 -15.20
N LYS A 1111 21.36 4.21 -15.75
CA LYS A 1111 22.77 4.56 -16.01
C LYS A 1111 22.87 5.59 -17.15
N LYS A 1112 23.89 6.45 -17.15
CA LYS A 1112 24.08 7.50 -18.18
C LYS A 1112 24.19 6.94 -19.62
N LYS A 1113 24.82 5.77 -19.80
CA LYS A 1113 25.00 5.08 -21.10
C LYS A 1113 23.86 4.10 -21.47
N SER A 1114 22.66 4.29 -20.92
CA SER A 1114 21.51 3.38 -21.14
C SER A 1114 20.54 3.82 -22.24
N ALA A 1115 20.83 4.95 -22.91
CA ALA A 1115 19.90 5.61 -23.82
C ALA A 1115 19.33 4.66 -24.91
N GLY A 1116 18.00 4.58 -24.99
CA GLY A 1116 17.27 3.73 -25.93
C GLY A 1116 16.97 2.30 -25.44
N LYS A 1117 17.57 1.86 -24.33
CA LYS A 1117 17.38 0.51 -23.77
C LYS A 1117 16.15 0.44 -22.87
N SER A 1118 15.56 -0.75 -22.75
CA SER A 1118 14.44 -1.04 -21.85
C SER A 1118 14.90 -1.95 -20.73
N VAL A 1119 14.21 -1.88 -19.59
CA VAL A 1119 14.44 -2.73 -18.42
C VAL A 1119 13.12 -3.03 -17.75
N ILE A 1120 12.95 -4.26 -17.28
CA ILE A 1120 11.85 -4.68 -16.41
C ILE A 1120 12.36 -4.60 -14.97
N ILE A 1121 11.60 -3.90 -14.13
CA ILE A 1121 11.79 -3.87 -12.68
C ILE A 1121 10.72 -4.74 -12.06
N THR A 1122 11.13 -5.67 -11.19
CA THR A 1122 10.23 -6.60 -10.51
C THR A 1122 10.23 -6.29 -9.02
N ALA A 1123 9.05 -6.24 -8.42
CA ALA A 1123 8.86 -6.26 -6.97
C ALA A 1123 8.27 -7.63 -6.62
N MET A 1124 8.91 -8.37 -5.72
CA MET A 1124 8.44 -9.68 -5.24
C MET A 1124 8.18 -9.61 -3.75
N ALA A 1125 7.02 -10.09 -3.28
CA ALA A 1125 6.68 -10.08 -1.87
C ALA A 1125 7.70 -10.92 -1.06
N ALA A 1126 8.15 -10.39 0.07
CA ALA A 1126 9.17 -11.00 0.93
C ALA A 1126 8.59 -11.97 1.98
N ASP A 1127 7.27 -12.17 1.96
CA ASP A 1127 6.51 -13.00 2.90
C ASP A 1127 6.44 -14.48 2.51
N GLY A 1128 7.14 -14.85 1.43
CA GLY A 1128 7.15 -16.21 0.90
C GLY A 1128 5.89 -16.59 0.11
N SER A 1129 4.98 -15.65 -0.17
CA SER A 1129 3.79 -15.89 -1.02
C SER A 1129 4.13 -16.15 -2.49
N GLY A 1130 5.27 -15.64 -2.97
CA GLY A 1130 5.65 -15.67 -4.38
C GLY A 1130 4.95 -14.61 -5.25
N ALA A 1131 4.10 -13.75 -4.67
CA ALA A 1131 3.44 -12.66 -5.39
C ALA A 1131 4.49 -11.70 -5.99
N LYS A 1132 4.37 -11.38 -7.28
CA LYS A 1132 5.32 -10.51 -8.00
C LYS A 1132 4.61 -9.55 -8.96
N ALA A 1133 5.09 -8.32 -9.01
CA ALA A 1133 4.67 -7.31 -9.97
C ALA A 1133 5.84 -6.85 -10.82
N VAL A 1134 5.59 -6.53 -12.09
CA VAL A 1134 6.60 -6.06 -13.03
C VAL A 1134 6.24 -4.70 -13.63
N PHE A 1135 7.23 -3.83 -13.79
CA PHE A 1135 7.08 -2.52 -14.41
C PHE A 1135 8.14 -2.31 -15.50
N LYS A 1136 7.69 -2.20 -16.75
CA LYS A 1136 8.59 -2.04 -17.91
C LYS A 1136 8.94 -0.57 -18.13
N LEU A 1137 10.21 -0.23 -18.01
CA LEU A 1137 10.74 1.11 -18.19
C LEU A 1137 11.62 1.23 -19.44
N LYS A 1138 11.58 2.38 -20.10
CA LYS A 1138 12.43 2.71 -21.26
C LYS A 1138 13.30 3.94 -20.98
N SER A 1139 14.60 3.80 -21.20
CA SER A 1139 15.58 4.88 -21.15
C SER A 1139 15.50 5.74 -22.41
N MET A 1140 15.22 7.02 -22.26
CA MET A 1140 15.07 7.98 -23.36
C MET A 1140 16.41 8.61 -23.73
N LYS A 1141 16.62 8.82 -25.03
CA LYS A 1141 17.84 9.46 -25.57
C LYS A 1141 17.94 10.95 -25.23
N GLY A 1142 16.80 11.61 -25.03
CA GLY A 1142 16.74 13.02 -24.66
C GLY A 1142 16.24 13.26 -23.24
N VAL A 1143 16.46 14.48 -22.74
CA VAL A 1143 16.05 14.96 -21.42
C VAL A 1143 15.39 16.33 -21.52
N VAL A 1144 14.39 16.58 -20.69
CA VAL A 1144 13.77 17.89 -20.51
C VAL A 1144 14.76 18.82 -19.81
N LYS A 1145 14.98 20.00 -20.42
CA LYS A 1145 15.89 21.03 -19.91
C LYS A 1145 15.15 22.10 -19.12
N LYS A 1146 13.96 22.49 -19.57
CA LYS A 1146 13.15 23.55 -18.96
C LYS A 1146 11.66 23.33 -19.21
N VAL A 1147 10.84 23.59 -18.20
CA VAL A 1147 9.39 23.74 -18.31
C VAL A 1147 9.06 25.20 -18.04
N ALA A 1148 8.27 25.83 -18.90
CA ALA A 1148 7.78 27.19 -18.69
C ALA A 1148 6.26 27.19 -18.84
N ILE A 1149 5.55 28.01 -18.05
CA ILE A 1149 4.10 28.15 -18.14
C ILE A 1149 3.77 29.57 -18.62
N SER A 1150 3.04 29.68 -19.72
CA SER A 1150 2.54 30.91 -20.33
C SER A 1150 1.02 30.82 -20.54
N GLY A 1151 0.28 31.87 -20.21
CA GLY A 1151 -1.18 31.90 -20.40
C GLY A 1151 -1.88 32.72 -19.31
N ALA A 1152 -2.77 33.61 -19.76
CA ALA A 1152 -3.46 34.67 -19.01
C ALA A 1152 -2.58 35.87 -18.63
N LYS A 1153 -2.84 37.03 -19.26
CA LYS A 1153 -2.24 38.33 -18.86
C LYS A 1153 -2.56 38.71 -17.40
N LYS A 1154 -3.63 38.12 -16.82
CA LYS A 1154 -3.99 38.23 -15.40
C LYS A 1154 -4.18 36.82 -14.83
N ARG A 1155 -3.36 36.42 -13.85
CA ARG A 1155 -3.43 35.10 -13.15
C ARG A 1155 -4.50 35.08 -12.07
N THR A 1156 -5.64 35.65 -12.42
CA THR A 1156 -6.74 35.94 -11.54
C THR A 1156 -8.00 35.44 -12.20
N VAL A 1157 -8.75 34.57 -11.53
CA VAL A 1157 -9.91 33.87 -12.11
C VAL A 1157 -11.09 34.02 -11.15
N LYS A 1158 -12.28 34.35 -11.67
CA LYS A 1158 -13.49 34.38 -10.84
C LYS A 1158 -13.82 32.98 -10.33
N ALA A 1159 -14.21 32.86 -9.06
CA ALA A 1159 -14.57 31.57 -8.46
C ALA A 1159 -15.65 30.84 -9.29
N GLY A 1160 -15.46 29.54 -9.54
CA GLY A 1160 -16.35 28.74 -10.39
C GLY A 1160 -16.03 28.79 -11.89
N LYS A 1161 -15.06 29.62 -12.33
CA LYS A 1161 -14.61 29.68 -13.73
C LYS A 1161 -13.30 28.91 -13.94
N ALA A 1162 -12.95 28.69 -15.20
CA ALA A 1162 -11.75 27.96 -15.59
C ALA A 1162 -10.74 28.86 -16.31
N LEU A 1163 -9.46 28.52 -16.17
CA LEU A 1163 -8.34 29.14 -16.87
C LEU A 1163 -7.49 28.05 -17.52
N LYS A 1164 -7.07 28.24 -18.78
CA LYS A 1164 -6.14 27.34 -19.45
C LYS A 1164 -4.71 27.88 -19.37
N LEU A 1165 -3.82 27.13 -18.73
CA LEU A 1165 -2.39 27.38 -18.73
C LEU A 1165 -1.75 26.62 -19.90
N LYS A 1166 -0.87 27.27 -20.67
CA LYS A 1166 -0.06 26.60 -21.71
C LYS A 1166 1.34 26.37 -21.17
N ALA A 1167 1.85 25.14 -21.23
CA ALA A 1167 3.23 24.86 -20.92
C ALA A 1167 4.08 24.75 -22.19
N LYS A 1168 5.25 25.41 -22.18
CA LYS A 1168 6.31 25.25 -23.18
C LYS A 1168 7.42 24.39 -22.58
N VAL A 1169 7.66 23.23 -23.18
CA VAL A 1169 8.71 22.28 -22.76
C VAL A 1169 9.91 22.39 -23.70
N THR A 1170 11.05 22.79 -23.15
CA THR A 1170 12.33 22.79 -23.87
C THR A 1170 13.08 21.51 -23.51
N ALA A 1171 13.42 20.69 -24.51
CA ALA A 1171 14.02 19.38 -24.31
C ALA A 1171 14.95 19.01 -25.48
N THR A 1172 15.91 18.11 -25.24
CA THR A 1172 16.78 17.58 -26.30
C THR A 1172 16.02 16.57 -27.19
N LYS A 1173 16.54 16.28 -28.40
CA LYS A 1173 15.91 15.35 -29.36
C LYS A 1173 15.70 13.98 -28.72
N GLY A 1174 14.49 13.43 -28.82
CA GLY A 1174 14.13 12.12 -28.24
C GLY A 1174 13.79 12.12 -26.74
N ALA A 1175 13.51 13.27 -26.13
CA ALA A 1175 13.06 13.36 -24.73
C ALA A 1175 11.56 13.06 -24.56
N ASN A 1176 11.18 12.52 -23.40
CA ASN A 1176 9.77 12.45 -22.98
C ASN A 1176 9.30 13.84 -22.50
N LYS A 1177 8.40 14.47 -23.25
CA LYS A 1177 7.89 15.83 -22.98
C LYS A 1177 6.60 15.85 -22.15
N LYS A 1178 6.10 14.69 -21.70
CA LYS A 1178 4.85 14.60 -20.93
C LYS A 1178 5.02 15.27 -19.56
N LEU A 1179 4.02 16.07 -19.18
CA LEU A 1179 3.96 16.79 -17.92
C LEU A 1179 2.89 16.19 -17.00
N GLN A 1180 3.18 16.16 -15.70
CA GLN A 1180 2.19 15.98 -14.65
C GLN A 1180 1.78 17.35 -14.11
N TRP A 1181 0.47 17.60 -14.03
CA TRP A 1181 -0.09 18.82 -13.49
C TRP A 1181 -0.68 18.56 -12.11
N THR A 1182 -0.35 19.40 -11.13
CA THR A 1182 -0.88 19.29 -9.77
C THR A 1182 -1.34 20.65 -9.25
N SER A 1183 -2.34 20.62 -8.35
CA SER A 1183 -2.81 21.79 -7.61
C SER A 1183 -2.43 21.62 -6.14
N SER A 1184 -1.94 22.67 -5.51
CA SER A 1184 -1.63 22.65 -4.07
C SER A 1184 -2.87 22.50 -3.18
N ASN A 1185 -4.06 22.73 -3.72
CA ASN A 1185 -5.31 22.52 -3.00
C ASN A 1185 -6.48 22.28 -3.99
N THR A 1186 -6.88 21.02 -4.12
CA THR A 1186 -7.96 20.56 -5.01
C THR A 1186 -9.36 20.95 -4.52
N LYS A 1187 -9.52 21.35 -3.24
CA LYS A 1187 -10.75 21.96 -2.70
C LYS A 1187 -11.01 23.35 -3.29
N TYR A 1188 -9.96 24.08 -3.69
CA TYR A 1188 -10.08 25.43 -4.25
C TYR A 1188 -9.93 25.47 -5.78
N ALA A 1189 -9.07 24.64 -6.35
CA ALA A 1189 -8.98 24.47 -7.80
C ALA A 1189 -8.38 23.12 -8.19
N THR A 1190 -8.92 22.50 -9.24
CA THR A 1190 -8.34 21.31 -9.88
C THR A 1190 -7.64 21.69 -11.18
N VAL A 1191 -6.68 20.89 -11.63
CA VAL A 1191 -5.99 21.07 -12.91
C VAL A 1191 -6.00 19.77 -13.70
N SER A 1192 -6.40 19.83 -14.97
CA SER A 1192 -6.39 18.67 -15.86
C SER A 1192 -4.98 18.34 -16.37
N ALA A 1193 -4.80 17.16 -16.96
CA ALA A 1193 -3.55 16.77 -17.64
C ALA A 1193 -3.17 17.72 -18.80
N SER A 1194 -4.12 18.48 -19.34
CA SER A 1194 -3.91 19.48 -20.39
C SER A 1194 -3.67 20.91 -19.85
N GLY A 1195 -3.54 21.08 -18.53
CA GLY A 1195 -3.29 22.39 -17.90
C GLY A 1195 -4.52 23.29 -17.77
N LYS A 1196 -5.74 22.73 -17.85
CA LYS A 1196 -6.99 23.49 -17.61
C LYS A 1196 -7.27 23.51 -16.11
N VAL A 1197 -7.17 24.69 -15.50
CA VAL A 1197 -7.41 24.95 -14.08
C VAL A 1197 -8.88 25.32 -13.89
N LYS A 1198 -9.67 24.53 -13.17
CA LYS A 1198 -11.07 24.83 -12.81
C LYS A 1198 -11.10 25.30 -11.36
N THR A 1199 -11.46 26.56 -11.13
CA THR A 1199 -11.58 27.11 -9.78
C THR A 1199 -12.96 26.79 -9.21
N LYS A 1200 -13.04 26.52 -7.90
CA LYS A 1200 -14.27 26.21 -7.17
C LYS A 1200 -14.78 27.46 -6.44
N LYS A 1201 -16.09 27.55 -6.19
CA LYS A 1201 -16.69 28.68 -5.43
C LYS A 1201 -16.03 28.85 -4.05
N ALA A 1202 -15.75 27.74 -3.35
CA ALA A 1202 -15.06 27.70 -2.07
C ALA A 1202 -13.64 28.32 -2.08
N GLY A 1203 -13.05 28.54 -3.26
CA GLY A 1203 -11.75 29.18 -3.41
C GLY A 1203 -11.81 30.72 -3.43
N LYS A 1204 -12.98 31.37 -3.38
CA LYS A 1204 -13.10 32.84 -3.48
C LYS A 1204 -12.18 33.56 -2.49
N GLY A 1205 -11.35 34.49 -2.99
CA GLY A 1205 -10.36 35.23 -2.20
C GLY A 1205 -9.05 34.48 -1.93
N LYS A 1206 -8.97 33.17 -2.20
CA LYS A 1206 -7.78 32.34 -1.95
C LYS A 1206 -6.85 32.30 -3.17
N THR A 1207 -5.63 31.80 -2.95
CA THR A 1207 -4.61 31.60 -3.99
C THR A 1207 -4.13 30.15 -3.98
N VAL A 1208 -4.10 29.51 -5.14
CA VAL A 1208 -3.61 28.14 -5.32
C VAL A 1208 -2.31 28.13 -6.14
N LYS A 1209 -1.40 27.21 -5.84
CA LYS A 1209 -0.20 26.97 -6.66
C LYS A 1209 -0.49 25.82 -7.63
N ILE A 1210 -0.33 26.08 -8.91
CA ILE A 1210 -0.43 25.06 -9.97
C ILE A 1210 0.97 24.73 -10.47
N THR A 1211 1.32 23.45 -10.47
CA THR A 1211 2.64 22.96 -10.85
C THR A 1211 2.54 22.12 -12.12
N ALA A 1212 3.41 22.35 -13.09
CA ALA A 1212 3.65 21.44 -14.20
C ALA A 1212 5.05 20.84 -14.07
N MET A 1213 5.16 19.52 -13.96
CA MET A 1213 6.42 18.79 -13.74
C MET A 1213 6.69 17.82 -14.88
N ALA A 1214 7.93 17.78 -15.38
CA ALA A 1214 8.38 16.81 -16.38
C ALA A 1214 8.42 15.40 -15.80
N THR A 1215 7.86 14.44 -16.53
CA THR A 1215 7.73 13.04 -16.10
C THR A 1215 8.93 12.16 -16.50
N ASP A 1216 9.96 12.74 -17.11
CA ASP A 1216 11.15 12.03 -17.60
C ASP A 1216 12.25 11.82 -16.55
N GLY A 1217 11.96 12.12 -15.27
CA GLY A 1217 12.93 12.04 -14.17
C GLY A 1217 13.92 13.22 -14.09
N SER A 1218 13.79 14.24 -14.95
CA SER A 1218 14.68 15.42 -14.92
C SER A 1218 14.46 16.35 -13.72
N GLY A 1219 13.33 16.22 -13.03
CA GLY A 1219 12.91 17.10 -11.93
C GLY A 1219 12.52 18.52 -12.37
N LYS A 1220 12.49 18.80 -13.68
CA LYS A 1220 12.14 20.13 -14.19
C LYS A 1220 10.66 20.40 -13.98
N LYS A 1221 10.36 21.48 -13.27
CA LYS A 1221 8.99 21.92 -12.99
C LYS A 1221 8.86 23.44 -13.08
N GLN A 1222 7.65 23.90 -13.30
CA GLN A 1222 7.29 25.31 -13.15
C GLN A 1222 6.05 25.41 -12.28
N VAL A 1223 6.07 26.33 -11.32
CA VAL A 1223 4.94 26.64 -10.45
C VAL A 1223 4.39 28.02 -10.82
N VAL A 1224 3.07 28.16 -10.80
CA VAL A 1224 2.37 29.44 -10.96
C VAL A 1224 1.31 29.62 -9.88
N LYS A 1225 1.19 30.84 -9.34
CA LYS A 1225 0.10 31.21 -8.42
C LYS A 1225 -1.12 31.65 -9.23
N VAL A 1226 -2.30 31.12 -8.90
CA VAL A 1226 -3.59 31.50 -9.46
C VAL A 1226 -4.44 32.07 -8.32
N ARG A 1227 -4.78 33.35 -8.40
CA ARG A 1227 -5.67 34.02 -7.43
C ARG A 1227 -7.13 33.84 -7.85
N ILE A 1228 -7.97 33.43 -6.92
CA ILE A 1228 -9.40 33.21 -7.15
C ILE A 1228 -10.15 34.42 -6.58
N LYS A 1229 -10.98 35.08 -7.38
CA LYS A 1229 -11.73 36.29 -7.00
C LYS A 1229 -13.22 36.06 -6.89
#